data_AF-A0A7J7HMX7-F1
#
_entry.id   AF-A0A7J7HMX7-F1
#
_cell.length_a   1.000
_cell.length_b   1.000
_cell.length_c   1.000
_cell.angle_alpha   90.00
_cell.angle_beta   90.00
_cell.angle_gamma   90.00
#
_symmetry.space_group_name_H-M   'P 1'
#
loop_
_entity.id
_entity.type
_entity.pdbx_description
1 polymer ?
#
loop_
_entity_poly.entity_id
_entity_poly.type
_entity_poly.pdbx_seq_one_letter_code
_entity_poly.pdbx_strand_id
1 'polypeptide(L)'
;MNKNSEKFANTAVLRQLCGFGGRQSNLGGVGSTVVQEESHHVSGRALCLHLPPLRRLRFRQLSIFSSLSSKNIKQHLKTPKKTPHPRYPLNCTAWNRTQTCPTNYPTVHKPTNLNRPSNQTCPDYFRWIHEDLRPWKESGITREMLEGARRPAHFRLIIVDGKAYVEKHRKSIQTRDLFTVWGIAQLLRLYPGRLPDLEMMFDCDDRPVIRSRDYKGLMRAHRHCFGIVLTGGSLDIVFPDWSFWGWAETNIRPWKHLLEDIKEGNKRVKWEDRVPLAYWKGNPHVAATRKDLLSCNVSDQHNWDTLLYIQDWLKEFKEGYKQSNLEDQCTHRYKIYIEGWAWSVSEKYILACNSPTLYVTPHYHDFFVRGMVPQKHYWPIRDNNKCKSLKFAVEWGNNHTSKAKAIGEASSHYVQEDIKMDYVYDYMFHLLNEYAKLLKFKPIIPPKAIELCPEVMACPADGVWKKFMLDSLEEAPSDTIPCTLPPPYDPQALKAFLDGKFMKTKQVERWENEYWGKQNSIFLSLSSENREQYLKTPKNYPLNCTAWNRTQTCPTNYPIVHKPTNLSRPSNQTCPDYFRLVEGNQRRVQAIKSRRSMHPQAKAMGEASSHYVHEDLKMDYVYDYMFHLLNEYAKLLKFKSTLPPKAVELCPEVMACAAAGVWKKYMLESLVEAPSDTIPCTLPPPYDPQALKAFLDGKFTKTKQVEGWENEYWDKQNVKQ
;
A
#
# COMPACT_ATOMS: atom_id res chain seq x y z
N MET A 1 19.01 9.35 50.56
CA MET A 1 19.37 8.01 50.02
C MET A 1 18.09 7.21 49.88
N ASN A 2 17.76 6.51 48.79
CA ASN A 2 18.33 6.56 47.43
C ASN A 2 17.20 6.51 46.40
N LYS A 3 17.25 7.37 45.38
CA LYS A 3 16.52 7.16 44.12
C LYS A 3 17.20 6.01 43.36
N ASN A 4 16.44 5.03 42.86
CA ASN A 4 16.79 4.23 41.66
C ASN A 4 15.71 3.18 41.32
N SER A 5 14.68 3.59 40.59
CA SER A 5 13.68 2.69 39.96
C SER A 5 13.30 3.08 38.52
N GLU A 6 13.81 4.22 38.03
CA GLU A 6 13.24 4.97 36.90
C GLU A 6 13.81 4.59 35.51
N LYS A 7 14.64 3.53 35.40
CA LYS A 7 15.40 3.22 34.17
C LYS A 7 15.11 1.88 33.47
N PHE A 8 14.11 1.10 33.91
CA PHE A 8 13.83 -0.23 33.33
C PHE A 8 12.56 -0.37 32.49
N ALA A 9 11.70 0.65 32.38
CA ALA A 9 10.50 0.61 31.54
C ALA A 9 10.79 0.81 30.04
N ASN A 10 11.61 1.81 29.69
CA ASN A 10 11.71 2.30 28.31
C ASN A 10 12.53 1.40 27.36
N THR A 11 13.41 0.55 27.88
CA THR A 11 14.34 -0.27 27.09
C THR A 11 13.63 -1.39 26.31
N ALA A 12 12.39 -1.74 26.65
CA ALA A 12 11.60 -2.74 25.94
C ALA A 12 11.10 -2.26 24.57
N VAL A 13 10.81 -0.96 24.41
CA VAL A 13 10.18 -0.38 23.22
C VAL A 13 11.09 -0.49 21.98
N LEU A 14 12.40 -0.33 22.17
CA LEU A 14 13.40 -0.36 21.10
C LEU A 14 13.49 -1.71 20.36
N ARG A 15 13.03 -2.83 20.96
CA ARG A 15 13.03 -4.15 20.30
C ARG A 15 11.77 -4.48 19.49
N GLN A 16 10.73 -3.64 19.52
CA GLN A 16 9.48 -3.91 18.79
C GLN A 16 9.27 -3.03 17.55
N LEU A 17 10.07 -1.96 17.36
CA LEU A 17 10.04 -1.15 16.13
C LEU A 17 10.90 -1.73 14.99
N CYS A 18 11.80 -2.69 15.30
CA CYS A 18 12.64 -3.39 14.34
C CYS A 18 12.32 -4.89 14.35
N GLY A 19 11.58 -5.37 13.35
CA GLY A 19 11.07 -6.75 13.31
C GLY A 19 12.12 -7.81 12.98
N PHE A 20 12.84 -8.31 14.00
CA PHE A 20 13.64 -9.54 13.92
C PHE A 20 13.46 -10.39 15.18
N GLY A 21 13.28 -11.71 15.00
CA GLY A 21 13.27 -12.70 16.08
C GLY A 21 14.37 -13.72 15.91
N GLY A 22 15.19 -13.95 16.95
CA GLY A 22 16.25 -14.97 16.89
C GLY A 22 17.23 -14.96 18.07
N ARG A 23 16.99 -15.87 19.03
CA ARG A 23 17.90 -16.40 20.09
C ARG A 23 18.62 -15.42 21.04
N GLN A 24 18.90 -15.93 22.23
CA GLN A 24 19.74 -15.28 23.25
C GLN A 24 21.20 -15.67 23.07
N SER A 25 22.11 -14.74 23.39
CA SER A 25 23.45 -15.03 23.90
C SER A 25 23.80 -13.95 24.94
N ASN A 26 24.55 -14.33 25.97
CA ASN A 26 24.97 -13.42 27.04
C ASN A 26 26.31 -12.75 26.72
N LEU A 27 26.43 -11.49 27.14
CA LEU A 27 27.62 -10.69 27.52
C LEU A 27 27.06 -9.26 27.71
N GLY A 28 27.45 -8.43 28.66
CA GLY A 28 28.70 -8.35 29.42
C GLY A 28 29.11 -6.88 29.37
N GLY A 29 28.61 -6.06 30.31
CA GLY A 29 28.64 -4.60 30.19
C GLY A 29 29.73 -3.90 31.01
N VAL A 30 30.13 -2.70 30.59
CA VAL A 30 31.02 -1.77 31.30
C VAL A 30 30.59 -0.33 31.01
N GLY A 31 30.80 0.58 31.98
CA GLY A 31 31.09 1.99 31.70
C GLY A 31 29.88 2.91 31.57
N SER A 32 29.71 3.78 32.57
CA SER A 32 29.01 5.06 32.41
C SER A 32 29.97 6.18 32.81
N THR A 33 30.05 7.23 31.99
CA THR A 33 30.67 8.51 32.37
C THR A 33 29.62 9.60 32.27
N VAL A 34 29.59 10.48 33.27
CA VAL A 34 28.69 11.63 33.35
C VAL A 34 29.48 12.87 32.95
N VAL A 35 28.88 13.72 32.13
CA VAL A 35 29.30 15.11 31.93
C VAL A 35 28.06 15.99 32.20
N GLN A 36 28.28 17.14 32.81
CA GLN A 36 27.24 17.97 33.43
C GLN A 36 27.59 19.45 33.21
N GLU A 37 26.95 20.07 32.21
CA GLU A 37 26.88 21.52 31.98
C GLU A 37 25.43 21.81 31.59
N GLU A 38 24.65 22.54 32.39
CA GLU A 38 24.67 24.00 32.68
C GLU A 38 23.85 24.81 31.66
N SER A 39 23.18 25.85 32.17
CA SER A 39 22.02 26.46 31.53
C SER A 39 22.13 27.98 31.43
N HIS A 40 22.13 28.50 30.21
CA HIS A 40 22.06 29.95 29.98
C HIS A 40 20.65 30.42 29.61
N HIS A 41 20.04 31.18 30.51
CA HIS A 41 18.92 32.06 30.20
C HIS A 41 19.37 33.22 29.31
N VAL A 42 18.57 33.53 28.28
CA VAL A 42 18.56 34.86 27.65
C VAL A 42 17.11 35.35 27.65
N SER A 43 16.91 36.62 28.02
CA SER A 43 15.59 37.25 28.14
C SER A 43 15.39 38.32 27.06
N GLY A 44 14.29 38.26 26.33
CA GLY A 44 13.89 39.25 25.32
C GLY A 44 12.50 39.80 25.63
N ARG A 45 12.38 41.12 25.80
CA ARG A 45 11.13 41.78 26.20
C ARG A 45 10.19 41.99 25.01
N ALA A 46 8.88 41.85 25.25
CA ALA A 46 7.85 42.32 24.34
C ALA A 46 7.67 43.84 24.43
N LEU A 47 7.20 44.46 23.35
CA LEU A 47 6.73 45.84 23.31
C LEU A 47 5.42 45.90 22.52
N CYS A 48 4.41 46.60 23.04
CA CYS A 48 3.12 46.81 22.36
C CYS A 48 2.91 48.29 22.06
N LEU A 49 2.48 48.60 20.84
CA LEU A 49 1.92 49.90 20.44
C LEU A 49 0.68 49.69 19.56
N HIS A 50 -0.13 50.74 19.42
CA HIS A 50 -1.54 50.66 19.01
C HIS A 50 -1.92 51.78 18.01
N LEU A 51 -3.14 51.70 17.44
CA LEU A 51 -3.78 52.67 16.53
C LEU A 51 -3.27 52.67 15.06
N PRO A 52 -4.04 53.22 14.09
CA PRO A 52 -5.49 53.09 13.87
C PRO A 52 -5.87 52.74 12.39
N PRO A 53 -7.13 52.39 12.07
CA PRO A 53 -7.57 52.06 10.71
C PRO A 53 -8.07 53.27 9.90
N LEU A 54 -7.76 53.32 8.59
CA LEU A 54 -8.29 54.30 7.62
C LEU A 54 -9.14 53.67 6.50
N ARG A 55 -9.90 54.49 5.76
CA ARG A 55 -11.02 54.09 4.91
C ARG A 55 -10.71 54.07 3.39
N ARG A 56 -11.25 53.04 2.70
CA ARG A 56 -11.89 53.03 1.36
C ARG A 56 -11.41 53.97 0.23
N LEU A 57 -11.23 53.39 -0.96
CA LEU A 57 -11.97 53.64 -2.23
C LEU A 57 -11.83 52.34 -3.09
N ARG A 58 -12.87 51.72 -3.68
CA ARG A 58 -13.70 52.08 -4.88
C ARG A 58 -12.85 52.20 -6.16
N PHE A 59 -13.22 51.63 -7.31
CA PHE A 59 -14.49 51.04 -7.82
C PHE A 59 -14.18 49.77 -8.71
N ARG A 60 -15.04 49.11 -9.54
CA ARG A 60 -16.40 49.35 -10.11
C ARG A 60 -17.06 47.98 -10.48
N GLN A 61 -18.37 48.03 -10.82
CA GLN A 61 -19.16 47.26 -11.81
C GLN A 61 -18.64 45.94 -12.44
N LEU A 62 -19.44 44.87 -12.66
CA LEU A 62 -20.90 44.61 -12.54
C LEU A 62 -21.15 43.32 -11.66
N SER A 63 -22.29 42.58 -11.55
CA SER A 63 -23.59 42.50 -12.25
C SER A 63 -24.79 42.02 -11.40
N ILE A 64 -25.99 42.32 -11.91
CA ILE A 64 -27.30 41.66 -11.85
C ILE A 64 -27.21 40.10 -11.73
N PHE A 65 -27.99 39.35 -10.94
CA PHE A 65 -29.33 39.55 -10.33
C PHE A 65 -29.40 39.25 -8.82
N SER A 66 -30.16 40.04 -8.07
CA SER A 66 -31.09 39.55 -7.01
C SER A 66 -31.86 40.71 -6.37
N SER A 67 -33.18 40.61 -6.31
CA SER A 67 -34.03 41.53 -5.53
C SER A 67 -35.39 40.92 -5.22
N LEU A 68 -35.62 40.50 -3.97
CA LEU A 68 -36.92 40.65 -3.27
C LEU A 68 -36.80 40.29 -1.78
N SER A 69 -36.50 41.33 -0.98
CA SER A 69 -37.08 41.60 0.35
C SER A 69 -37.12 40.49 1.42
N SER A 70 -36.05 40.38 2.22
CA SER A 70 -36.08 39.66 3.51
C SER A 70 -36.83 40.44 4.60
N LYS A 71 -38.15 40.59 4.47
CA LYS A 71 -39.05 41.13 5.50
C LYS A 71 -40.38 40.37 5.56
N ASN A 72 -40.38 39.18 6.21
CA ASN A 72 -41.48 38.64 7.05
C ASN A 72 -41.31 37.13 7.39
N ILE A 73 -40.20 36.74 8.04
CA ILE A 73 -40.16 35.48 8.82
C ILE A 73 -39.58 35.77 10.22
N LYS A 74 -40.44 36.26 11.11
CA LYS A 74 -40.25 36.25 12.57
C LYS A 74 -41.47 35.62 13.27
N GLN A 75 -41.87 34.43 12.82
CA GLN A 75 -42.74 33.55 13.60
C GLN A 75 -41.90 32.50 14.33
N HIS A 76 -42.44 31.98 15.44
CA HIS A 76 -41.69 31.31 16.49
C HIS A 76 -41.11 29.93 16.10
N LEU A 77 -39.90 29.91 15.52
CA LEU A 77 -38.96 28.83 15.79
C LEU A 77 -38.41 28.99 17.22
N LYS A 78 -39.23 28.61 18.21
CA LYS A 78 -38.73 28.25 19.54
C LYS A 78 -37.88 26.99 19.37
N THR A 79 -36.56 27.15 19.33
CA THR A 79 -35.65 26.01 19.48
C THR A 79 -36.01 25.28 20.78
N PRO A 80 -36.21 23.94 20.75
CA PRO A 80 -36.42 23.20 21.98
C PRO A 80 -35.24 23.44 22.91
N LYS A 81 -35.50 23.86 24.15
CA LYS A 81 -34.47 23.82 25.20
C LYS A 81 -34.10 22.35 25.36
N LYS A 82 -32.96 21.93 24.81
CA LYS A 82 -32.40 20.60 25.09
C LYS A 82 -32.28 20.47 26.61
N THR A 83 -33.05 19.57 27.20
CA THR A 83 -32.83 19.12 28.57
C THR A 83 -31.38 18.63 28.68
N PRO A 84 -30.60 19.03 29.69
CA PRO A 84 -29.26 18.49 29.88
C PRO A 84 -29.36 16.99 30.13
N HIS A 85 -28.91 16.18 29.17
CA HIS A 85 -28.86 14.73 29.34
C HIS A 85 -27.80 14.41 30.40
N PRO A 86 -28.07 13.47 31.33
CA PRO A 86 -27.10 13.08 32.36
C PRO A 86 -25.77 12.67 31.72
N ARG A 87 -24.68 13.29 32.19
CA ARG A 87 -23.32 12.91 31.80
C ARG A 87 -22.72 11.99 32.84
N TYR A 88 -21.91 11.06 32.37
CA TYR A 88 -21.27 10.00 33.13
C TYR A 88 -19.74 10.06 32.94
N PRO A 89 -19.08 11.14 33.40
CA PRO A 89 -17.62 11.29 33.31
C PRO A 89 -16.89 10.23 34.17
N LEU A 90 -15.60 10.02 33.90
CA LEU A 90 -14.79 9.03 34.61
C LEU A 90 -14.68 9.33 36.11
N ASN A 91 -14.95 8.33 36.94
CA ASN A 91 -14.81 8.44 38.40
C ASN A 91 -13.55 7.74 38.92
N CYS A 92 -12.38 8.27 38.53
CA CYS A 92 -11.10 7.71 38.95
C CYS A 92 -10.85 7.77 40.46
N THR A 93 -11.49 8.68 41.19
CA THR A 93 -11.40 8.74 42.66
C THR A 93 -12.15 7.59 43.34
N ALA A 94 -13.29 7.15 42.79
CA ALA A 94 -13.95 5.93 43.24
C ALA A 94 -13.18 4.68 42.80
N TRP A 95 -12.79 4.60 41.52
CA TRP A 95 -12.02 3.47 40.99
C TRP A 95 -10.73 3.22 41.78
N ASN A 96 -9.95 4.25 42.11
CA ASN A 96 -8.71 4.10 42.88
C ASN A 96 -8.95 3.65 44.34
N ARG A 97 -10.19 3.68 44.84
CA ARG A 97 -10.58 3.18 46.17
C ARG A 97 -11.15 1.77 46.15
N THR A 98 -11.90 1.41 45.10
CA THR A 98 -12.65 0.13 45.05
C THR A 98 -12.09 -0.88 44.06
N GLN A 99 -11.41 -0.44 43.00
CA GLN A 99 -10.98 -1.24 41.85
C GLN A 99 -12.11 -2.05 41.20
N THR A 100 -13.35 -1.54 41.29
CA THR A 100 -14.57 -2.13 40.72
C THR A 100 -15.28 -1.15 39.79
N CYS A 101 -15.95 -1.68 38.77
CA CYS A 101 -16.61 -0.87 37.75
C CYS A 101 -17.81 -0.08 38.33
N PRO A 102 -18.03 1.20 37.92
CA PRO A 102 -19.11 2.01 38.46
C PRO A 102 -20.50 1.44 38.16
N THR A 103 -21.31 1.29 39.20
CA THR A 103 -22.69 0.78 39.12
C THR A 103 -23.72 1.85 38.76
N ASN A 104 -23.32 3.12 38.69
CA ASN A 104 -24.19 4.26 38.36
C ASN A 104 -24.30 4.54 36.85
N TYR A 105 -23.65 3.75 36.00
CA TYR A 105 -23.81 3.83 34.55
C TYR A 105 -25.19 3.31 34.13
N PRO A 106 -25.82 3.90 33.10
CA PRO A 106 -27.12 3.46 32.62
C PRO A 106 -26.97 2.07 31.98
N THR A 107 -27.67 1.07 32.51
CA THR A 107 -27.69 -0.29 31.94
C THR A 107 -28.63 -0.42 30.74
N VAL A 108 -29.62 0.46 30.64
CA VAL A 108 -30.54 0.59 29.50
C VAL A 108 -30.80 2.07 29.25
N HIS A 109 -30.76 2.50 27.98
CA HIS A 109 -31.26 3.83 27.57
C HIS A 109 -32.45 3.69 26.62
N LYS A 110 -33.43 4.58 26.75
CA LYS A 110 -34.54 4.73 25.80
C LYS A 110 -34.31 6.03 25.01
N PRO A 111 -33.89 5.94 23.72
CA PRO A 111 -33.54 7.12 22.93
C PRO A 111 -34.70 8.11 22.84
N THR A 112 -34.49 9.34 23.34
CA THR A 112 -35.55 10.38 23.35
C THR A 112 -35.80 10.99 21.98
N ASN A 113 -34.82 10.91 21.07
CA ASN A 113 -34.94 11.36 19.69
C ASN A 113 -34.93 10.19 18.70
N LEU A 114 -36.08 9.51 18.59
CA LEU A 114 -36.33 8.53 17.53
C LEU A 114 -36.09 9.14 16.13
N ASN A 115 -36.23 10.45 15.97
CA ASN A 115 -35.97 11.21 14.75
C ASN A 115 -34.48 11.57 14.58
N ARG A 116 -33.59 10.57 14.58
CA ARG A 116 -32.61 10.52 13.47
C ARG A 116 -33.47 10.33 12.21
N PRO A 117 -33.29 11.12 11.13
CA PRO A 117 -34.24 11.11 10.01
C PRO A 117 -34.44 9.68 9.52
N SER A 118 -35.66 9.15 9.63
CA SER A 118 -35.99 7.72 9.64
C SER A 118 -35.73 6.96 8.33
N ASN A 119 -35.12 7.65 7.37
CA ASN A 119 -34.76 7.18 6.04
C ASN A 119 -33.23 7.08 5.88
N GLN A 120 -32.43 7.34 6.93
CA GLN A 120 -30.98 7.08 6.93
C GLN A 120 -30.68 5.58 7.10
N THR A 121 -30.78 4.86 5.99
CA THR A 121 -30.05 3.62 5.75
C THR A 121 -28.55 3.86 6.01
N CYS A 122 -27.86 2.88 6.59
CA CYS A 122 -26.41 2.95 6.74
C CYS A 122 -25.71 2.98 5.36
N PRO A 123 -24.50 3.59 5.25
CA PRO A 123 -23.69 3.53 4.04
C PRO A 123 -23.59 2.12 3.44
N ASP A 124 -23.63 2.00 2.11
CA ASP A 124 -23.72 0.70 1.42
C ASP A 124 -22.57 -0.28 1.75
N TYR A 125 -21.44 0.20 2.27
CA TYR A 125 -20.37 -0.70 2.75
C TYR A 125 -20.81 -1.60 3.93
N PHE A 126 -21.84 -1.20 4.70
CA PHE A 126 -22.40 -2.03 5.78
C PHE A 126 -22.99 -3.34 5.25
N ARG A 127 -23.36 -3.42 3.96
CA ARG A 127 -23.86 -4.67 3.36
C ARG A 127 -22.83 -5.80 3.40
N TRP A 128 -21.54 -5.47 3.49
CA TRP A 128 -20.47 -6.47 3.63
C TRP A 128 -20.53 -7.25 4.95
N ILE A 129 -21.21 -6.75 5.99
CA ILE A 129 -21.50 -7.52 7.23
C ILE A 129 -22.19 -8.85 6.88
N HIS A 130 -23.16 -8.83 5.95
CA HIS A 130 -23.88 -10.04 5.54
C HIS A 130 -23.00 -11.04 4.79
N GLU A 131 -21.99 -10.54 4.05
CA GLU A 131 -21.07 -11.34 3.26
C GLU A 131 -19.95 -11.95 4.13
N ASP A 132 -19.42 -11.17 5.08
CA ASP A 132 -18.40 -11.62 6.04
C ASP A 132 -18.96 -12.68 6.99
N LEU A 133 -20.23 -12.52 7.41
CA LEU A 133 -20.93 -13.50 8.26
C LEU A 133 -21.54 -14.67 7.48
N ARG A 134 -21.59 -14.61 6.14
CA ARG A 134 -22.20 -15.64 5.28
C ARG A 134 -21.67 -17.07 5.52
N PRO A 135 -20.38 -17.34 5.77
CA PRO A 135 -19.86 -18.70 5.98
C PRO A 135 -20.50 -19.44 7.17
N TRP A 136 -21.14 -18.70 8.08
CA TRP A 136 -21.77 -19.22 9.30
C TRP A 136 -23.31 -19.11 9.28
N LYS A 137 -23.90 -18.56 8.22
CA LYS A 137 -25.34 -18.27 8.15
C LYS A 137 -26.23 -19.51 8.30
N GLU A 138 -25.80 -20.65 7.75
CA GLU A 138 -26.54 -21.92 7.81
C GLU A 138 -26.17 -22.76 9.04
N SER A 139 -24.86 -22.93 9.31
CA SER A 139 -24.38 -23.77 10.43
C SER A 139 -24.55 -23.11 11.80
N GLY A 140 -24.58 -21.77 11.83
CA GLY A 140 -24.21 -21.03 13.03
C GLY A 140 -22.74 -21.19 13.40
N ILE A 141 -22.44 -20.78 14.63
CA ILE A 141 -21.13 -20.83 15.28
C ILE A 141 -21.28 -21.67 16.55
N THR A 142 -20.50 -22.75 16.64
CA THR A 142 -20.46 -23.61 17.84
C THR A 142 -19.39 -23.14 18.83
N ARG A 143 -19.49 -23.61 20.07
CA ARG A 143 -18.51 -23.38 21.15
C ARG A 143 -17.10 -23.85 20.74
N GLU A 144 -17.01 -24.94 19.97
CA GLU A 144 -15.77 -25.50 19.42
C GLU A 144 -15.16 -24.59 18.34
N MET A 145 -15.97 -24.04 17.43
CA MET A 145 -15.49 -23.15 16.36
C MET A 145 -14.89 -21.86 16.91
N LEU A 146 -15.45 -21.34 18.02
CA LEU A 146 -14.93 -20.19 18.74
C LEU A 146 -13.62 -20.49 19.48
N GLU A 147 -13.53 -21.57 20.28
CA GLU A 147 -12.27 -21.93 20.95
C GLU A 147 -11.18 -22.38 19.96
N GLY A 148 -11.55 -22.89 18.78
CA GLY A 148 -10.61 -23.16 17.69
C GLY A 148 -9.85 -21.91 17.22
N ALA A 149 -10.41 -20.71 17.43
CA ALA A 149 -9.75 -19.43 17.16
C ALA A 149 -8.97 -18.84 18.36
N ARG A 150 -8.94 -19.52 19.52
CA ARG A 150 -8.19 -19.08 20.72
C ARG A 150 -6.68 -18.93 20.47
N ARG A 151 -6.10 -19.70 19.54
CA ARG A 151 -4.66 -19.68 19.24
C ARG A 151 -4.19 -18.37 18.56
N PRO A 152 -4.83 -17.88 17.49
CA PRO A 152 -4.51 -16.56 16.94
C PRO A 152 -5.08 -15.40 17.76
N ALA A 153 -6.16 -15.59 18.52
CA ALA A 153 -6.76 -14.51 19.32
C ALA A 153 -5.75 -13.83 20.25
N HIS A 154 -5.79 -12.50 20.28
CA HIS A 154 -5.14 -11.68 21.29
C HIS A 154 -5.96 -11.60 22.57
N PHE A 155 -7.28 -11.48 22.43
CA PHE A 155 -8.23 -11.52 23.53
C PHE A 155 -9.55 -12.16 23.09
N ARG A 156 -10.31 -12.63 24.08
CA ARG A 156 -11.73 -12.97 23.96
C ARG A 156 -12.55 -11.88 24.63
N LEU A 157 -13.49 -11.30 23.90
CA LEU A 157 -14.56 -10.48 24.46
C LEU A 157 -15.74 -11.39 24.81
N ILE A 158 -16.39 -11.12 25.94
CA ILE A 158 -17.67 -11.66 26.35
C ILE A 158 -18.59 -10.48 26.66
N ILE A 159 -19.85 -10.53 26.24
CA ILE A 159 -20.92 -9.63 26.68
C ILE A 159 -22.02 -10.51 27.28
N VAL A 160 -22.47 -10.19 28.50
CA VAL A 160 -23.58 -10.83 29.22
C VAL A 160 -24.33 -9.77 30.00
N ASP A 161 -25.67 -9.76 29.93
CA ASP A 161 -26.54 -8.82 30.68
C ASP A 161 -26.16 -7.34 30.46
N GLY A 162 -25.71 -7.00 29.24
CA GLY A 162 -25.25 -5.66 28.87
C GLY A 162 -23.88 -5.25 29.44
N LYS A 163 -23.23 -6.09 30.26
CA LYS A 163 -21.86 -5.91 30.74
C LYS A 163 -20.87 -6.63 29.82
N ALA A 164 -19.67 -6.07 29.69
CA ALA A 164 -18.58 -6.70 28.94
C ALA A 164 -17.45 -7.19 29.83
N TYR A 165 -16.76 -8.24 29.37
CA TYR A 165 -15.64 -8.88 30.03
C TYR A 165 -14.56 -9.25 29.01
N VAL A 166 -13.28 -9.18 29.40
CA VAL A 166 -12.14 -9.48 28.51
C VAL A 166 -11.20 -10.50 29.13
N GLU A 167 -11.02 -11.65 28.47
CA GLU A 167 -9.93 -12.59 28.75
C GLU A 167 -8.76 -12.30 27.78
N LYS A 168 -7.61 -11.83 28.28
CA LYS A 168 -6.41 -11.65 27.43
C LYS A 168 -5.66 -12.96 27.27
N HIS A 169 -5.25 -13.28 26.04
CA HIS A 169 -4.53 -14.51 25.68
C HIS A 169 -3.06 -14.26 25.34
N ARG A 170 -2.76 -13.22 24.56
CA ARG A 170 -1.39 -12.81 24.19
C ARG A 170 -1.26 -11.28 24.11
N LYS A 171 -0.04 -10.76 24.29
CA LYS A 171 0.27 -9.33 24.12
C LYS A 171 0.16 -8.94 22.64
N SER A 172 -0.44 -7.78 22.35
CA SER A 172 -0.48 -7.24 21.00
C SER A 172 0.79 -6.45 20.63
N ILE A 173 0.92 -6.12 19.34
CA ILE A 173 1.85 -5.11 18.87
C ILE A 173 1.33 -3.75 19.38
N GLN A 174 2.15 -2.98 20.09
CA GLN A 174 1.77 -1.65 20.62
C GLN A 174 0.50 -1.71 21.50
N THR A 175 -0.27 -0.62 21.63
CA THR A 175 -1.54 -0.56 22.37
C THR A 175 -2.78 -0.86 21.52
N ARG A 176 -2.65 -1.70 20.48
CA ARG A 176 -3.75 -2.06 19.57
C ARG A 176 -4.91 -2.72 20.29
N ASP A 177 -4.65 -3.75 21.11
CA ASP A 177 -5.69 -4.41 21.90
C ASP A 177 -6.33 -3.44 22.91
N LEU A 178 -5.55 -2.51 23.48
CA LEU A 178 -6.04 -1.51 24.41
C LEU A 178 -7.03 -0.54 23.75
N PHE A 179 -6.69 0.05 22.60
CA PHE A 179 -7.59 1.02 21.95
C PHE A 179 -8.78 0.36 21.24
N THR A 180 -8.66 -0.89 20.74
CA THR A 180 -9.82 -1.66 20.28
C THR A 180 -10.80 -1.98 21.42
N VAL A 181 -10.30 -2.44 22.57
CA VAL A 181 -11.14 -2.71 23.76
C VAL A 181 -11.74 -1.42 24.33
N TRP A 182 -11.02 -0.30 24.26
CA TRP A 182 -11.55 1.03 24.62
C TRP A 182 -12.72 1.42 23.73
N GLY A 183 -12.62 1.22 22.41
CA GLY A 183 -13.71 1.48 21.46
C GLY A 183 -14.95 0.64 21.73
N ILE A 184 -14.78 -0.63 22.11
CA ILE A 184 -15.87 -1.51 22.56
C ILE A 184 -16.51 -0.98 23.85
N ALA A 185 -15.72 -0.48 24.81
CA ALA A 185 -16.25 0.16 26.02
C ALA A 185 -17.03 1.45 25.72
N GLN A 186 -16.65 2.22 24.69
CA GLN A 186 -17.43 3.39 24.26
C GLN A 186 -18.73 3.01 23.56
N LEU A 187 -18.72 1.96 22.71
CA LEU A 187 -19.92 1.44 22.06
C LEU A 187 -21.00 1.03 23.08
N LEU A 188 -20.61 0.38 24.17
CA LEU A 188 -21.50 -0.02 25.26
C LEU A 188 -22.09 1.17 26.03
N ARG A 189 -21.34 2.27 26.14
CA ARG A 189 -21.83 3.51 26.76
C ARG A 189 -22.76 4.30 25.85
N LEU A 190 -22.53 4.25 24.55
CA LEU A 190 -23.35 4.89 23.53
C LEU A 190 -24.69 4.14 23.35
N TYR A 191 -24.66 2.81 23.40
CA TYR A 191 -25.82 1.93 23.20
C TYR A 191 -26.04 0.93 24.37
N PRO A 192 -26.25 1.41 25.62
CA PRO A 192 -26.34 0.56 26.81
C PRO A 192 -27.58 -0.34 26.77
N GLY A 193 -27.35 -1.63 27.05
CA GLY A 193 -28.40 -2.66 27.03
C GLY A 193 -28.94 -2.99 25.64
N ARG A 194 -28.25 -2.58 24.56
CA ARG A 194 -28.69 -2.78 23.17
C ARG A 194 -27.80 -3.72 22.34
N LEU A 195 -26.69 -4.19 22.90
CA LEU A 195 -25.97 -5.34 22.35
C LEU A 195 -26.49 -6.63 23.01
N PRO A 196 -26.74 -7.70 22.27
CA PRO A 196 -27.10 -9.00 22.82
C PRO A 196 -25.89 -9.67 23.50
N ASP A 197 -26.18 -10.67 24.34
CA ASP A 197 -25.18 -11.60 24.87
C ASP A 197 -24.37 -12.23 23.73
N LEU A 198 -23.04 -12.10 23.77
CA LEU A 198 -22.15 -12.67 22.75
C LEU A 198 -20.76 -13.01 23.28
N GLU A 199 -20.02 -13.83 22.54
CA GLU A 199 -18.58 -14.02 22.72
C GLU A 199 -17.86 -13.89 21.39
N MET A 200 -16.69 -13.26 21.36
CA MET A 200 -15.83 -13.25 20.17
C MET A 200 -14.34 -13.40 20.49
N MET A 201 -13.61 -14.06 19.60
CA MET A 201 -12.14 -14.06 19.54
C MET A 201 -11.69 -12.93 18.61
N PHE A 202 -10.72 -12.12 19.05
CA PHE A 202 -10.22 -10.97 18.29
C PHE A 202 -8.70 -11.05 18.09
N ASP A 203 -8.23 -10.84 16.87
CA ASP A 203 -6.81 -10.72 16.54
C ASP A 203 -6.41 -9.26 16.22
N CYS A 204 -5.27 -8.83 16.77
CA CYS A 204 -4.75 -7.46 16.69
C CYS A 204 -3.51 -7.35 15.77
N ASP A 205 -3.04 -8.45 15.20
CA ASP A 205 -1.97 -8.45 14.20
C ASP A 205 -2.47 -7.88 12.86
N ASP A 206 -1.53 -7.50 11.99
CA ASP A 206 -1.85 -6.85 10.71
C ASP A 206 -2.46 -7.80 9.64
N ARG A 207 -2.43 -9.12 9.82
CA ARG A 207 -2.75 -10.07 8.75
C ARG A 207 -3.85 -11.05 9.13
N PRO A 208 -4.79 -11.35 8.21
CA PRO A 208 -5.86 -12.30 8.46
C PRO A 208 -5.32 -13.70 8.76
N VAL A 209 -5.94 -14.34 9.75
CA VAL A 209 -5.54 -15.64 10.31
C VAL A 209 -6.45 -16.78 9.86
N ILE A 210 -7.67 -16.51 9.40
CA ILE A 210 -8.64 -17.51 8.96
C ILE A 210 -8.59 -17.67 7.44
N ARG A 211 -7.74 -18.57 6.92
CA ARG A 211 -7.61 -18.84 5.48
C ARG A 211 -8.80 -19.65 4.95
N SER A 212 -9.47 -19.18 3.90
CA SER A 212 -10.66 -19.84 3.33
C SER A 212 -10.37 -21.24 2.76
N ARG A 213 -9.16 -21.43 2.22
CA ARG A 213 -8.71 -22.72 1.65
C ARG A 213 -8.62 -23.84 2.69
N ASP A 214 -8.41 -23.50 3.97
CA ASP A 214 -8.17 -24.46 5.04
C ASP A 214 -9.48 -25.18 5.50
N TYR A 215 -10.63 -24.83 4.88
CA TYR A 215 -11.96 -25.39 5.16
C TYR A 215 -12.64 -26.03 3.92
N LYS A 216 -11.87 -26.35 2.86
CA LYS A 216 -12.39 -27.05 1.67
C LYS A 216 -12.57 -28.55 1.96
N GLY A 217 -13.74 -28.97 2.42
CA GLY A 217 -14.07 -30.38 2.61
C GLY A 217 -15.34 -30.62 3.45
N LEU A 218 -15.58 -31.88 3.82
CA LEU A 218 -16.77 -32.29 4.59
C LEU A 218 -16.73 -31.93 6.09
N MET A 219 -15.62 -31.39 6.62
CA MET A 219 -15.52 -30.97 8.02
C MET A 219 -15.96 -29.51 8.19
N ARG A 220 -17.23 -29.32 8.54
CA ARG A 220 -17.96 -28.04 8.56
C ARG A 220 -17.63 -27.13 9.77
N ALA A 221 -16.38 -27.11 10.21
CA ALA A 221 -15.88 -26.34 11.36
C ALA A 221 -15.08 -25.11 10.91
N HIS A 222 -15.74 -24.17 10.23
CA HIS A 222 -15.18 -22.85 9.94
C HIS A 222 -14.87 -22.11 11.26
N ARG A 223 -13.60 -22.10 11.69
CA ARG A 223 -13.17 -21.21 12.78
C ARG A 223 -13.30 -19.77 12.29
N HIS A 224 -13.70 -18.87 13.17
CA HIS A 224 -13.84 -17.45 12.87
C HIS A 224 -12.99 -16.65 13.85
N CYS A 225 -12.41 -15.55 13.39
CA CYS A 225 -11.72 -14.58 14.24
C CYS A 225 -12.14 -13.19 13.75
N PHE A 226 -12.35 -12.27 14.68
CA PHE A 226 -12.44 -10.86 14.32
C PHE A 226 -11.03 -10.37 14.04
N GLY A 227 -10.88 -9.60 12.97
CA GLY A 227 -9.63 -9.01 12.55
C GLY A 227 -9.89 -7.66 11.89
N ILE A 228 -8.82 -6.95 11.56
CA ILE A 228 -8.94 -5.56 11.08
C ILE A 228 -9.06 -5.51 9.55
N VAL A 229 -8.62 -6.56 8.85
CA VAL A 229 -8.78 -6.74 7.39
C VAL A 229 -9.00 -8.19 7.01
N LEU A 230 -9.57 -8.39 5.82
CA LEU A 230 -9.55 -9.65 5.09
C LEU A 230 -8.76 -9.54 3.77
N THR A 231 -8.60 -10.67 3.10
CA THR A 231 -8.18 -10.77 1.69
C THR A 231 -9.20 -11.65 0.96
N GLY A 232 -9.18 -11.70 -0.38
CA GLY A 232 -9.98 -12.68 -1.14
C GLY A 232 -9.69 -14.16 -0.83
N GLY A 233 -8.65 -14.46 -0.02
CA GLY A 233 -8.28 -15.79 0.45
C GLY A 233 -8.56 -16.07 1.94
N SER A 234 -9.28 -15.20 2.64
CA SER A 234 -9.56 -15.34 4.08
C SER A 234 -11.04 -15.13 4.45
N LEU A 235 -11.41 -15.45 5.69
CA LEU A 235 -12.78 -15.40 6.25
C LEU A 235 -12.84 -14.62 7.58
N ASP A 236 -11.79 -13.86 7.91
CA ASP A 236 -11.72 -13.04 9.12
C ASP A 236 -12.82 -11.97 9.11
N ILE A 237 -13.51 -11.81 10.23
CA ILE A 237 -14.67 -10.91 10.37
C ILE A 237 -14.15 -9.49 10.61
N VAL A 238 -14.42 -8.57 9.68
CA VAL A 238 -13.72 -7.28 9.62
C VAL A 238 -14.33 -6.25 10.58
N PHE A 239 -13.51 -5.79 11.52
CA PHE A 239 -13.87 -4.81 12.56
C PHE A 239 -13.08 -3.49 12.39
N PRO A 240 -13.61 -2.32 12.81
CA PRO A 240 -12.87 -1.07 12.76
C PRO A 240 -11.55 -1.09 13.55
N ASP A 241 -10.52 -0.43 13.02
CA ASP A 241 -9.17 -0.47 13.59
C ASP A 241 -9.03 0.39 14.87
N TRP A 242 -8.03 0.09 15.69
CA TRP A 242 -7.83 0.76 16.98
C TRP A 242 -7.65 2.29 16.87
N SER A 243 -7.08 2.79 15.77
CA SER A 243 -6.74 4.21 15.61
C SER A 243 -7.94 5.12 15.40
N PHE A 244 -9.16 4.59 15.24
CA PHE A 244 -10.38 5.39 15.34
C PHE A 244 -10.49 6.06 16.73
N TRP A 245 -9.98 5.42 17.79
CA TRP A 245 -9.88 5.98 19.15
C TRP A 245 -8.49 6.53 19.49
N GLY A 246 -7.59 6.63 18.51
CA GLY A 246 -6.25 7.17 18.62
C GLY A 246 -5.13 6.12 18.56
N TRP A 247 -3.93 6.57 18.23
CA TRP A 247 -2.73 5.73 18.15
C TRP A 247 -1.55 6.47 18.79
N ALA A 248 -1.42 6.28 20.10
CA ALA A 248 -0.52 7.04 20.98
C ALA A 248 0.96 6.96 20.57
N GLU A 249 1.42 5.78 20.12
CA GLU A 249 2.81 5.53 19.70
C GLU A 249 3.22 6.26 18.41
N THR A 250 2.26 6.88 17.71
CA THR A 250 2.50 7.74 16.54
C THR A 250 1.96 9.16 16.73
N ASN A 251 1.48 9.49 17.94
CA ASN A 251 0.79 10.75 18.27
C ASN A 251 -0.44 11.08 17.38
N ILE A 252 -1.05 10.07 16.75
CA ILE A 252 -2.23 10.26 15.90
C ILE A 252 -3.48 10.32 16.79
N ARG A 253 -4.11 11.49 16.83
CA ARG A 253 -5.31 11.80 17.65
C ARG A 253 -6.53 10.95 17.26
N PRO A 254 -7.53 10.79 18.16
CA PRO A 254 -8.76 10.10 17.85
C PRO A 254 -9.50 10.73 16.65
N TRP A 255 -10.13 9.87 15.85
CA TRP A 255 -10.66 10.23 14.54
C TRP A 255 -11.71 11.35 14.57
N LYS A 256 -12.54 11.37 15.63
CA LYS A 256 -13.56 12.39 15.90
C LYS A 256 -13.05 13.83 15.81
N HIS A 257 -11.82 14.08 16.26
CA HIS A 257 -11.18 15.40 16.20
C HIS A 257 -10.33 15.54 14.94
N LEU A 258 -9.47 14.54 14.69
CA LEU A 258 -8.51 14.52 13.58
C LEU A 258 -9.17 14.75 12.21
N LEU A 259 -10.41 14.30 12.02
CA LEU A 259 -11.20 14.55 10.82
C LEU A 259 -11.51 16.04 10.62
N GLU A 260 -11.81 16.78 11.69
CA GLU A 260 -12.03 18.23 11.64
C GLU A 260 -10.71 19.00 11.47
N ASP A 261 -9.61 18.53 12.08
CA ASP A 261 -8.27 19.08 11.84
C ASP A 261 -7.85 18.95 10.37
N ILE A 262 -8.13 17.80 9.73
CA ILE A 262 -7.89 17.57 8.29
C ILE A 262 -8.85 18.40 7.43
N LYS A 263 -10.12 18.56 7.81
CA LYS A 263 -11.07 19.48 7.14
C LYS A 263 -10.58 20.94 7.18
N GLU A 264 -9.91 21.37 8.24
CA GLU A 264 -9.30 22.70 8.32
C GLU A 264 -7.98 22.78 7.55
N GLY A 265 -7.11 21.75 7.68
CA GLY A 265 -5.88 21.59 6.90
C GLY A 265 -6.10 21.71 5.40
N ASN A 266 -7.18 21.11 4.90
CA ASN A 266 -7.61 21.20 3.50
C ASN A 266 -7.85 22.62 2.98
N LYS A 267 -8.27 23.56 3.85
CA LYS A 267 -8.58 24.96 3.47
C LYS A 267 -7.32 25.82 3.32
N ARG A 268 -6.19 25.40 3.92
CA ARG A 268 -4.95 26.18 3.98
C ARG A 268 -4.29 26.38 2.60
N VAL A 269 -4.48 25.42 1.68
CA VAL A 269 -4.02 25.50 0.29
C VAL A 269 -5.14 25.03 -0.64
N LYS A 270 -5.65 25.94 -1.48
CA LYS A 270 -6.68 25.62 -2.48
C LYS A 270 -6.18 24.53 -3.41
N TRP A 271 -7.06 23.68 -3.90
CA TRP A 271 -6.68 22.52 -4.71
C TRP A 271 -5.85 22.90 -5.95
N GLU A 272 -6.19 24.02 -6.57
CA GLU A 272 -5.52 24.61 -7.73
C GLU A 272 -4.06 24.98 -7.43
N ASP A 273 -3.79 25.51 -6.24
CA ASP A 273 -2.51 26.03 -5.77
C ASP A 273 -1.58 24.93 -5.20
N ARG A 274 -2.07 23.68 -5.09
CA ARG A 274 -1.29 22.54 -4.55
C ARG A 274 -0.22 22.06 -5.53
N VAL A 275 0.86 21.51 -4.97
CA VAL A 275 2.00 20.96 -5.73
C VAL A 275 1.50 19.89 -6.72
N PRO A 276 1.78 19.99 -8.03
CA PRO A 276 1.13 19.18 -9.07
C PRO A 276 1.72 17.76 -9.24
N LEU A 277 2.34 17.21 -8.19
CA LEU A 277 3.07 15.93 -8.18
C LEU A 277 2.41 14.91 -7.24
N ALA A 278 2.70 13.63 -7.43
CA ALA A 278 2.20 12.55 -6.56
C ALA A 278 3.07 12.35 -5.33
N TYR A 279 2.51 12.66 -4.16
CA TYR A 279 3.24 12.64 -2.90
C TYR A 279 3.07 11.34 -2.11
N TRP A 280 4.17 10.86 -1.52
CA TRP A 280 4.18 9.84 -0.48
C TRP A 280 5.21 10.16 0.61
N LYS A 281 4.85 9.93 1.87
CA LYS A 281 5.79 9.86 3.00
C LYS A 281 5.45 8.60 3.80
N GLY A 282 6.40 7.70 4.00
CA GLY A 282 6.13 6.44 4.69
C GLY A 282 7.38 5.59 4.93
N ASN A 283 7.28 4.62 5.84
CA ASN A 283 8.38 3.70 6.12
C ASN A 283 8.44 2.65 4.98
N PRO A 284 9.56 2.54 4.23
CA PRO A 284 9.70 1.58 3.14
C PRO A 284 10.12 0.19 3.60
N HIS A 285 10.67 0.05 4.81
CA HIS A 285 11.28 -1.19 5.30
C HIS A 285 10.27 -2.24 5.75
N VAL A 286 8.98 -1.88 5.87
CA VAL A 286 7.90 -2.80 6.29
C VAL A 286 7.36 -3.68 5.15
N ALA A 287 7.66 -3.37 3.88
CA ALA A 287 7.07 -4.06 2.73
C ALA A 287 7.89 -3.93 1.45
N ALA A 288 8.03 -5.02 0.70
CA ALA A 288 8.74 -5.03 -0.58
C ALA A 288 8.16 -4.03 -1.59
N THR A 289 6.82 -3.93 -1.71
CA THR A 289 6.17 -2.98 -2.63
C THR A 289 6.44 -1.50 -2.28
N ARG A 290 6.75 -1.17 -1.02
CA ARG A 290 7.17 0.18 -0.61
C ARG A 290 8.64 0.47 -0.92
N LYS A 291 9.52 -0.51 -0.74
CA LYS A 291 10.91 -0.41 -1.21
C LYS A 291 10.96 -0.25 -2.73
N ASP A 292 10.10 -0.97 -3.44
CA ASP A 292 9.92 -0.87 -4.89
C ASP A 292 9.35 0.49 -5.32
N LEU A 293 8.36 1.05 -4.60
CA LEU A 293 7.83 2.39 -4.87
C LEU A 293 8.91 3.47 -4.86
N LEU A 294 9.93 3.39 -3.98
CA LEU A 294 11.02 4.36 -3.95
C LEU A 294 11.81 4.42 -5.28
N SER A 295 11.77 3.38 -6.12
CA SER A 295 12.37 3.43 -7.46
C SER A 295 11.71 4.41 -8.42
N CYS A 296 10.53 4.95 -8.08
CA CYS A 296 9.87 6.01 -8.85
C CYS A 296 10.40 7.42 -8.52
N ASN A 297 11.29 7.59 -7.54
CA ASN A 297 11.96 8.86 -7.26
C ASN A 297 13.38 8.84 -7.86
N VAL A 298 13.45 8.87 -9.20
CA VAL A 298 14.71 8.92 -9.96
C VAL A 298 15.11 10.38 -10.20
N SER A 299 16.38 10.63 -10.51
CA SER A 299 16.96 11.94 -10.80
C SER A 299 16.21 12.75 -11.86
N ASP A 300 16.53 14.05 -11.96
CA ASP A 300 15.87 15.05 -12.82
C ASP A 300 15.68 14.63 -14.30
N GLN A 301 16.51 13.70 -14.78
CA GLN A 301 16.47 13.13 -16.15
C GLN A 301 15.38 12.04 -16.35
N HIS A 302 14.82 11.49 -15.27
CA HIS A 302 13.89 10.36 -15.27
C HIS A 302 12.72 10.58 -14.28
N ASN A 303 12.26 11.82 -14.13
CA ASN A 303 11.19 12.18 -13.20
C ASN A 303 9.86 11.48 -13.53
N TRP A 304 9.35 10.67 -12.58
CA TRP A 304 8.03 10.01 -12.67
C TRP A 304 6.86 10.86 -12.17
N ASP A 305 7.11 12.15 -11.93
CA ASP A 305 6.20 13.13 -11.32
C ASP A 305 5.75 12.74 -9.90
N THR A 306 6.64 12.07 -9.16
CA THR A 306 6.42 11.65 -7.77
C THR A 306 7.41 12.30 -6.81
N LEU A 307 6.94 12.63 -5.60
CA LEU A 307 7.78 13.06 -4.49
C LEU A 307 7.65 12.04 -3.35
N LEU A 308 8.70 11.24 -3.15
CA LEU A 308 8.69 10.10 -2.23
C LEU A 308 9.70 10.30 -1.09
N TYR A 309 9.21 10.29 0.14
CA TYR A 309 9.99 10.54 1.36
C TYR A 309 9.93 9.37 2.33
N ILE A 310 11.04 9.08 3.00
CA ILE A 310 11.11 8.05 4.05
C ILE A 310 10.55 8.60 5.36
N GLN A 311 9.63 7.87 5.97
CA GLN A 311 9.13 8.15 7.33
C GLN A 311 9.93 7.34 8.35
N ASP A 312 10.87 8.00 9.03
CA ASP A 312 11.56 7.45 10.21
C ASP A 312 10.77 7.78 11.48
N TRP A 313 10.12 6.79 12.07
CA TRP A 313 9.35 6.95 13.32
C TRP A 313 10.23 7.11 14.57
N LEU A 314 11.49 6.63 14.56
CA LEU A 314 12.43 6.85 15.66
C LEU A 314 12.92 8.30 15.68
N LYS A 315 13.12 8.91 14.50
CA LYS A 315 13.41 10.34 14.38
C LYS A 315 12.23 11.20 14.83
N GLU A 316 11.03 10.95 14.31
CA GLU A 316 9.83 11.74 14.67
C GLU A 316 9.53 11.65 16.18
N PHE A 317 9.67 10.48 16.79
CA PHE A 317 9.50 10.33 18.25
C PHE A 317 10.47 11.23 19.04
N LYS A 318 11.75 11.30 18.64
CA LYS A 318 12.75 12.18 19.26
C LYS A 318 12.46 13.66 19.03
N GLU A 319 11.93 14.02 17.86
CA GLU A 319 11.68 15.41 17.47
C GLU A 319 10.29 15.94 17.91
N GLY A 320 9.42 15.07 18.42
CA GLY A 320 8.06 15.39 18.89
C GLY A 320 7.00 15.38 17.79
N TYR A 321 7.15 14.53 16.77
CA TYR A 321 6.25 14.31 15.63
C TYR A 321 5.95 15.55 14.78
N LYS A 322 6.77 16.61 14.89
CA LYS A 322 6.58 17.93 14.26
C LYS A 322 6.49 17.90 12.72
N GLN A 323 6.89 16.81 12.08
CA GLN A 323 6.83 16.64 10.63
C GLN A 323 5.81 15.56 10.20
N SER A 324 5.00 15.04 11.15
CA SER A 324 4.05 13.93 10.94
C SER A 324 2.58 14.27 11.20
N ASN A 325 2.26 15.50 11.60
CA ASN A 325 0.90 16.04 11.60
C ASN A 325 0.20 15.69 10.28
N LEU A 326 -1.06 15.27 10.32
CA LEU A 326 -1.80 14.80 9.14
C LEU A 326 -2.57 15.94 8.48
N GLU A 327 -3.03 16.89 9.28
CA GLU A 327 -3.63 18.17 8.86
C GLU A 327 -2.68 19.02 7.99
N ASP A 328 -1.37 18.84 8.13
CA ASP A 328 -0.34 19.57 7.37
C ASP A 328 0.00 18.91 6.02
N GLN A 329 -0.53 17.70 5.74
CA GLN A 329 -0.11 16.87 4.59
C GLN A 329 -0.97 17.00 3.33
N CYS A 330 -2.03 17.81 3.34
CA CYS A 330 -2.95 17.98 2.20
C CYS A 330 -2.47 19.04 1.18
N THR A 331 -1.15 19.14 0.96
CA THR A 331 -0.47 20.21 0.20
C THR A 331 -0.17 19.87 -1.27
N HIS A 332 -0.40 18.62 -1.68
CA HIS A 332 -0.08 18.09 -3.01
C HIS A 332 -1.36 17.64 -3.72
N ARG A 333 -1.44 17.83 -5.05
CA ARG A 333 -2.65 17.50 -5.84
C ARG A 333 -2.97 16.01 -5.80
N TYR A 334 -1.96 15.14 -5.73
CA TYR A 334 -2.15 13.68 -5.72
C TYR A 334 -1.43 13.07 -4.52
N LYS A 335 -2.06 12.08 -3.88
CA LYS A 335 -1.50 11.36 -2.71
C LYS A 335 -1.44 9.88 -3.06
N ILE A 336 -0.30 9.23 -2.85
CA ILE A 336 -0.16 7.80 -3.15
C ILE A 336 -0.63 6.98 -1.95
N TYR A 337 -1.56 6.04 -2.17
CA TYR A 337 -1.83 4.96 -1.22
C TYR A 337 -1.13 3.68 -1.66
N ILE A 338 -0.45 3.03 -0.71
CA ILE A 338 0.25 1.77 -0.91
C ILE A 338 0.29 0.98 0.40
N GLU A 339 0.08 -0.33 0.27
CA GLU A 339 0.08 -1.29 1.38
C GLU A 339 1.43 -1.32 2.12
N GLY A 340 1.39 -1.65 3.40
CA GLY A 340 2.55 -1.87 4.26
C GLY A 340 2.75 -3.35 4.53
N TRP A 341 2.98 -3.72 5.80
CA TRP A 341 3.03 -5.13 6.21
C TRP A 341 1.70 -5.85 5.92
N ALA A 342 0.58 -5.11 5.97
CA ALA A 342 -0.69 -5.45 5.32
C ALA A 342 -1.34 -4.17 4.75
N TRP A 343 -2.60 -3.87 5.03
CA TRP A 343 -3.15 -2.52 4.78
C TRP A 343 -2.35 -1.44 5.53
N SER A 344 -2.58 -0.17 5.20
CA SER A 344 -1.90 0.94 5.86
C SER A 344 -2.88 1.89 6.51
N VAL A 345 -2.81 2.03 7.83
CA VAL A 345 -3.67 2.91 8.66
C VAL A 345 -3.75 4.36 8.12
N SER A 346 -2.74 4.80 7.37
CA SER A 346 -2.71 6.08 6.62
C SER A 346 -3.86 6.27 5.62
N GLU A 347 -4.57 5.21 5.24
CA GLU A 347 -5.63 5.18 4.22
C GLU A 347 -6.68 6.26 4.40
N LYS A 348 -7.43 6.22 5.51
CA LYS A 348 -8.50 7.18 5.82
C LYS A 348 -7.99 8.63 5.90
N TYR A 349 -6.76 8.85 6.35
CA TYR A 349 -6.15 10.19 6.42
C TYR A 349 -5.78 10.72 5.03
N ILE A 350 -5.24 9.87 4.16
CA ILE A 350 -4.91 10.22 2.76
C ILE A 350 -6.19 10.51 1.95
N LEU A 351 -7.21 9.66 2.10
CA LEU A 351 -8.49 9.79 1.39
C LEU A 351 -9.29 11.05 1.81
N ALA A 352 -9.02 11.60 3.00
CA ALA A 352 -9.65 12.83 3.53
C ALA A 352 -9.00 14.15 3.05
N CYS A 353 -7.91 14.12 2.27
CA CYS A 353 -7.13 15.31 1.91
C CYS A 353 -7.63 16.11 0.68
N ASN A 354 -8.87 15.96 0.19
CA ASN A 354 -9.41 16.55 -1.06
C ASN A 354 -8.53 16.32 -2.32
N SER A 355 -7.54 15.44 -2.26
CA SER A 355 -6.59 15.14 -3.33
C SER A 355 -6.84 13.72 -3.83
N PRO A 356 -6.93 13.47 -5.15
CA PRO A 356 -7.05 12.11 -5.66
C PRO A 356 -6.00 11.18 -5.09
N THR A 357 -6.50 10.11 -4.48
CA THR A 357 -5.66 9.03 -3.98
C THR A 357 -5.29 8.15 -5.17
N LEU A 358 -4.00 8.14 -5.50
CA LEU A 358 -3.39 7.25 -6.48
C LEU A 358 -3.14 5.93 -5.76
N TYR A 359 -4.06 5.00 -5.96
CA TYR A 359 -4.27 3.84 -5.11
C TYR A 359 -3.63 2.62 -5.76
N VAL A 360 -2.48 2.18 -5.25
CA VAL A 360 -1.82 0.94 -5.69
C VAL A 360 -2.73 -0.26 -5.38
N THR A 361 -2.88 -1.16 -6.35
CA THR A 361 -3.81 -2.31 -6.30
C THR A 361 -3.69 -3.06 -4.97
N PRO A 362 -4.76 -3.13 -4.14
CA PRO A 362 -4.70 -3.73 -2.82
C PRO A 362 -4.88 -5.25 -2.85
N HIS A 363 -4.30 -5.91 -1.85
CA HIS A 363 -4.54 -7.30 -1.48
C HIS A 363 -5.43 -7.40 -0.24
N TYR A 364 -5.37 -6.41 0.66
CA TYR A 364 -6.09 -6.35 1.93
C TYR A 364 -7.28 -5.39 1.85
N HIS A 365 -8.36 -5.71 2.57
CA HIS A 365 -9.56 -4.89 2.61
C HIS A 365 -10.08 -4.75 4.04
N ASP A 366 -10.29 -3.52 4.49
CA ASP A 366 -11.01 -3.21 5.73
C ASP A 366 -12.54 -3.15 5.53
N PHE A 367 -13.25 -2.60 6.51
CA PHE A 367 -14.71 -2.52 6.52
C PHE A 367 -15.30 -1.50 5.53
N PHE A 368 -14.59 -0.41 5.20
CA PHE A 368 -15.11 0.67 4.36
C PHE A 368 -14.57 0.65 2.93
N VAL A 369 -13.31 0.24 2.69
CA VAL A 369 -12.67 0.32 1.35
C VAL A 369 -13.41 -0.51 0.29
N ARG A 370 -14.15 -1.54 0.72
CA ARG A 370 -14.94 -2.40 -0.16
C ARG A 370 -16.10 -1.65 -0.82
N GLY A 371 -16.62 -0.59 -0.19
CA GLY A 371 -17.59 0.34 -0.76
C GLY A 371 -17.01 1.38 -1.74
N MET A 372 -15.69 1.58 -1.78
CA MET A 372 -15.05 2.58 -2.65
C MET A 372 -15.07 2.17 -4.13
N VAL A 373 -15.13 3.16 -5.04
CA VAL A 373 -15.26 2.92 -6.50
C VAL A 373 -14.14 3.62 -7.29
N PRO A 374 -13.41 2.90 -8.19
CA PRO A 374 -12.39 3.51 -9.07
C PRO A 374 -12.97 4.62 -9.95
N GLN A 375 -12.16 5.65 -10.25
CA GLN A 375 -12.55 6.88 -10.95
C GLN A 375 -13.67 7.70 -10.26
N LYS A 376 -14.16 7.30 -9.07
CA LYS A 376 -15.07 8.10 -8.23
C LYS A 376 -14.39 8.53 -6.93
N HIS A 377 -13.88 7.56 -6.16
CA HIS A 377 -13.25 7.81 -4.87
C HIS A 377 -11.72 7.67 -4.90
N TYR A 378 -11.16 7.09 -5.95
CA TYR A 378 -9.71 6.94 -6.12
C TYR A 378 -9.33 6.69 -7.58
N TRP A 379 -8.05 6.88 -7.90
CA TRP A 379 -7.47 6.50 -9.19
C TRP A 379 -6.64 5.22 -9.04
N PRO A 380 -6.93 4.13 -9.78
CA PRO A 380 -6.22 2.86 -9.63
C PRO A 380 -4.81 2.93 -10.25
N ILE A 381 -3.83 2.35 -9.55
CA ILE A 381 -2.42 2.23 -9.95
C ILE A 381 -2.04 0.74 -9.98
N ARG A 382 -1.37 0.30 -11.06
CA ARG A 382 -0.89 -1.09 -11.19
C ARG A 382 0.28 -1.34 -10.24
N ASP A 383 0.22 -2.35 -9.39
CA ASP A 383 1.37 -2.69 -8.53
C ASP A 383 2.59 -3.12 -9.37
N ASN A 384 2.38 -3.98 -10.38
CA ASN A 384 3.46 -4.51 -11.24
C ASN A 384 4.06 -3.52 -12.25
N ASN A 385 3.59 -2.26 -12.31
CA ASN A 385 4.09 -1.22 -13.22
C ASN A 385 4.03 0.19 -12.59
N LYS A 386 4.11 0.27 -11.25
CA LYS A 386 3.66 1.41 -10.46
C LYS A 386 4.19 2.78 -10.92
N CYS A 387 5.48 2.92 -11.25
CA CYS A 387 6.03 4.21 -11.68
C CYS A 387 5.41 4.73 -12.99
N LYS A 388 5.19 3.85 -13.98
CA LYS A 388 4.55 4.20 -15.26
C LYS A 388 3.06 4.51 -15.10
N SER A 389 2.36 3.80 -14.21
CA SER A 389 0.98 4.13 -13.83
C SER A 389 0.88 5.47 -13.09
N LEU A 390 1.82 5.77 -12.18
CA LEU A 390 1.86 7.02 -11.40
C LEU A 390 2.11 8.24 -12.30
N LYS A 391 3.13 8.19 -13.17
CA LYS A 391 3.41 9.28 -14.13
C LYS A 391 2.20 9.55 -15.04
N PHE A 392 1.62 8.49 -15.61
CA PHE A 392 0.41 8.59 -16.42
C PHE A 392 -0.76 9.22 -15.63
N ALA A 393 -0.97 8.82 -14.38
CA ALA A 393 -2.05 9.37 -13.54
C ALA A 393 -1.85 10.87 -13.21
N VAL A 394 -0.61 11.30 -12.95
CA VAL A 394 -0.28 12.71 -12.67
C VAL A 394 -0.41 13.57 -13.91
N GLU A 395 0.14 13.13 -15.05
CA GLU A 395 -0.02 13.84 -16.33
C GLU A 395 -1.50 13.90 -16.77
N TRP A 396 -2.24 12.79 -16.64
CA TRP A 396 -3.68 12.77 -16.92
C TRP A 396 -4.43 13.74 -16.00
N GLY A 397 -4.14 13.73 -14.70
CA GLY A 397 -4.81 14.58 -13.71
C GLY A 397 -4.54 16.06 -13.93
N ASN A 398 -3.29 16.43 -14.25
CA ASN A 398 -2.91 17.82 -14.52
C ASN A 398 -3.51 18.35 -15.83
N ASN A 399 -3.73 17.47 -16.82
CA ASN A 399 -4.46 17.78 -18.05
C ASN A 399 -6.00 17.71 -17.90
N HIS A 400 -6.52 17.22 -16.77
CA HIS A 400 -7.95 17.06 -16.50
C HIS A 400 -8.33 17.57 -15.10
N THR A 401 -7.81 18.74 -14.72
CA THR A 401 -7.88 19.30 -13.36
C THR A 401 -9.26 19.19 -12.70
N SER A 402 -10.34 19.58 -13.39
CA SER A 402 -11.71 19.49 -12.84
C SER A 402 -12.16 18.05 -12.53
N LYS A 403 -11.75 17.06 -13.34
CA LYS A 403 -12.04 15.65 -13.10
C LYS A 403 -11.18 15.09 -11.97
N ALA A 404 -9.91 15.49 -11.91
CA ALA A 404 -9.03 15.15 -10.81
C ALA A 404 -9.59 15.69 -9.48
N LYS A 405 -9.84 16.99 -9.39
CA LYS A 405 -10.44 17.64 -8.21
C LYS A 405 -11.71 16.92 -7.72
N ALA A 406 -12.64 16.61 -8.62
CA ALA A 406 -13.87 15.90 -8.29
C ALA A 406 -13.64 14.49 -7.69
N ILE A 407 -12.60 13.75 -8.10
CA ILE A 407 -12.23 12.46 -7.48
C ILE A 407 -11.69 12.66 -6.05
N GLY A 408 -10.90 13.72 -5.83
CA GLY A 408 -10.39 14.07 -4.51
C GLY A 408 -11.49 14.52 -3.54
N GLU A 409 -12.40 15.37 -4.01
CA GLU A 409 -13.56 15.83 -3.24
C GLU A 409 -14.54 14.69 -2.94
N ALA A 410 -14.82 13.80 -3.90
CA ALA A 410 -15.68 12.64 -3.68
C ALA A 410 -15.03 11.59 -2.75
N SER A 411 -13.71 11.41 -2.80
CA SER A 411 -12.94 10.63 -1.80
C SER A 411 -13.15 11.19 -0.39
N SER A 412 -12.95 12.49 -0.24
CA SER A 412 -13.03 13.12 1.08
C SER A 412 -14.45 13.25 1.60
N HIS A 413 -15.46 13.46 0.75
CA HIS A 413 -16.87 13.37 1.15
C HIS A 413 -17.22 11.98 1.68
N TYR A 414 -16.78 10.90 1.00
CA TYR A 414 -16.99 9.53 1.47
C TYR A 414 -16.40 9.33 2.87
N VAL A 415 -15.15 9.76 3.09
CA VAL A 415 -14.50 9.65 4.40
C VAL A 415 -15.15 10.53 5.48
N GLN A 416 -15.53 11.75 5.15
CA GLN A 416 -16.05 12.74 6.09
C GLN A 416 -17.50 12.48 6.51
N GLU A 417 -18.33 11.96 5.61
CA GLU A 417 -19.75 11.71 5.88
C GLU A 417 -20.07 10.24 6.15
N ASP A 418 -19.48 9.29 5.41
CA ASP A 418 -19.83 7.87 5.54
C ASP A 418 -18.96 7.14 6.58
N ILE A 419 -17.79 7.66 6.96
CA ILE A 419 -16.85 7.05 7.94
C ILE A 419 -16.65 7.92 9.20
N LYS A 420 -17.59 8.83 9.52
CA LYS A 420 -17.61 9.55 10.81
C LYS A 420 -17.93 8.60 11.97
N MET A 421 -17.54 8.96 13.20
CA MET A 421 -17.63 8.08 14.38
C MET A 421 -19.03 7.48 14.61
N ASP A 422 -20.10 8.23 14.33
CA ASP A 422 -21.48 7.73 14.38
C ASP A 422 -21.66 6.44 13.56
N TYR A 423 -21.13 6.40 12.33
CA TYR A 423 -21.18 5.22 11.46
C TYR A 423 -20.12 4.17 11.80
N VAL A 424 -19.01 4.53 12.46
CA VAL A 424 -18.08 3.56 13.03
C VAL A 424 -18.76 2.76 14.14
N TYR A 425 -19.41 3.45 15.08
CA TYR A 425 -20.18 2.81 16.15
C TYR A 425 -21.41 2.06 15.63
N ASP A 426 -22.15 2.60 14.64
CA ASP A 426 -23.26 1.89 14.01
C ASP A 426 -22.79 0.61 13.30
N TYR A 427 -21.61 0.62 12.65
CA TYR A 427 -21.05 -0.56 12.00
C TYR A 427 -20.70 -1.64 13.03
N MET A 428 -20.03 -1.27 14.14
CA MET A 428 -19.75 -2.20 15.25
C MET A 428 -21.04 -2.74 15.87
N PHE A 429 -22.05 -1.88 16.06
CA PHE A 429 -23.35 -2.25 16.61
C PHE A 429 -24.04 -3.32 15.75
N HIS A 430 -24.15 -3.08 14.44
CA HIS A 430 -24.80 -4.02 13.51
C HIS A 430 -24.01 -5.30 13.34
N LEU A 431 -22.68 -5.21 13.20
CA LEU A 431 -21.82 -6.38 13.05
C LEU A 431 -21.94 -7.31 14.26
N LEU A 432 -21.89 -6.77 15.49
CA LEU A 432 -22.05 -7.57 16.71
C LEU A 432 -23.47 -8.12 16.88
N ASN A 433 -24.51 -7.36 16.50
CA ASN A 433 -25.91 -7.84 16.53
C ASN A 433 -26.15 -8.99 15.53
N GLU A 434 -25.70 -8.88 14.28
CA GLU A 434 -25.87 -9.94 13.28
C GLU A 434 -25.02 -11.17 13.62
N TYR A 435 -23.79 -10.97 14.12
CA TYR A 435 -22.91 -12.04 14.57
C TYR A 435 -23.52 -12.85 15.73
N ALA A 436 -24.10 -12.18 16.74
CA ALA A 436 -24.65 -12.86 17.92
C ALA A 436 -25.79 -13.84 17.58
N LYS A 437 -26.60 -13.54 16.55
CA LYS A 437 -27.68 -14.41 16.05
C LYS A 437 -27.18 -15.78 15.53
N LEU A 438 -25.89 -15.87 15.21
CA LEU A 438 -25.27 -17.09 14.68
C LEU A 438 -24.77 -18.01 15.79
N LEU A 439 -24.56 -17.52 17.02
CA LEU A 439 -24.08 -18.31 18.15
C LEU A 439 -25.09 -19.42 18.51
N LYS A 440 -24.61 -20.66 18.63
CA LYS A 440 -25.40 -21.85 19.00
C LYS A 440 -25.16 -22.30 20.45
N PHE A 441 -24.72 -21.37 21.30
CA PHE A 441 -24.43 -21.57 22.72
C PHE A 441 -24.67 -20.26 23.47
N LYS A 442 -24.95 -20.34 24.78
CA LYS A 442 -24.95 -19.14 25.64
C LYS A 442 -23.50 -18.76 26.00
N PRO A 443 -23.14 -17.46 26.01
CA PRO A 443 -21.87 -16.99 26.55
C PRO A 443 -21.64 -17.42 28.00
N ILE A 444 -20.37 -17.62 28.37
CA ILE A 444 -19.94 -17.99 29.72
C ILE A 444 -18.69 -17.19 30.05
N ILE A 445 -18.77 -16.32 31.07
CA ILE A 445 -17.65 -15.50 31.55
C ILE A 445 -16.52 -16.42 32.06
N PRO A 446 -15.33 -16.45 31.43
CA PRO A 446 -14.22 -17.29 31.88
C PRO A 446 -13.65 -16.81 33.23
N PRO A 447 -13.13 -17.70 34.10
CA PRO A 447 -12.52 -17.32 35.39
C PRO A 447 -11.31 -16.39 35.33
N LYS A 448 -10.81 -16.06 34.13
CA LYS A 448 -9.68 -15.15 33.87
C LYS A 448 -10.11 -13.85 33.17
N ALA A 449 -11.40 -13.65 32.91
CA ALA A 449 -11.90 -12.44 32.28
C ALA A 449 -12.11 -11.33 33.33
N ILE A 450 -11.67 -10.11 33.01
CA ILE A 450 -11.91 -8.91 33.83
C ILE A 450 -13.16 -8.19 33.34
N GLU A 451 -13.95 -7.60 34.24
CA GLU A 451 -15.06 -6.71 33.87
C GLU A 451 -14.52 -5.45 33.17
N LEU A 452 -15.18 -5.04 32.09
CA LEU A 452 -14.76 -3.93 31.23
C LEU A 452 -15.61 -2.68 31.51
N CYS A 453 -14.95 -1.64 32.00
CA CYS A 453 -15.46 -0.26 32.03
C CYS A 453 -14.31 0.73 31.76
N PRO A 454 -14.60 1.98 31.37
CA PRO A 454 -13.56 2.97 31.06
C PRO A 454 -12.55 3.20 32.19
N GLU A 455 -13.00 3.17 33.45
CA GLU A 455 -12.17 3.33 34.64
C GLU A 455 -10.96 2.40 34.65
N VAL A 456 -11.16 1.10 34.35
CA VAL A 456 -10.12 0.06 34.27
C VAL A 456 -8.96 0.47 33.35
N MET A 457 -9.26 1.26 32.33
CA MET A 457 -8.35 1.60 31.23
C MET A 457 -7.76 3.00 31.40
N ALA A 458 -8.63 4.01 31.54
CA ALA A 458 -8.24 5.42 31.50
C ALA A 458 -7.83 6.00 32.85
N CYS A 459 -8.23 5.41 33.98
CA CYS A 459 -7.77 5.88 35.28
C CYS A 459 -6.29 5.56 35.57
N PRO A 460 -5.78 4.33 35.32
CA PRO A 460 -4.35 4.04 35.46
C PRO A 460 -3.48 4.57 34.29
N ALA A 461 -4.06 4.91 33.14
CA ALA A 461 -3.32 5.51 32.02
C ALA A 461 -2.80 6.92 32.33
N ASP A 462 -1.69 7.30 31.71
CA ASP A 462 -1.06 8.61 31.80
C ASP A 462 -0.76 9.22 30.41
N GLY A 463 -0.14 10.40 30.40
CA GLY A 463 0.37 11.06 29.19
C GLY A 463 -0.60 11.12 28.01
N VAL A 464 -0.09 10.77 26.82
CA VAL A 464 -0.83 10.77 25.56
C VAL A 464 -1.90 9.66 25.50
N TRP A 465 -1.69 8.52 26.15
CA TRP A 465 -2.68 7.43 26.23
C TRP A 465 -3.93 7.88 26.98
N LYS A 466 -3.77 8.47 28.17
CA LYS A 466 -4.88 9.06 28.94
C LYS A 466 -5.59 10.16 28.14
N LYS A 467 -4.82 11.02 27.48
CA LYS A 467 -5.38 12.08 26.64
C LYS A 467 -6.27 11.51 25.53
N PHE A 468 -5.78 10.56 24.73
CA PHE A 468 -6.56 10.01 23.62
C PHE A 468 -7.79 9.21 24.07
N MET A 469 -7.73 8.56 25.24
CA MET A 469 -8.91 7.99 25.88
C MET A 469 -9.92 9.08 26.26
N LEU A 470 -9.51 10.15 26.95
CA LEU A 470 -10.40 11.27 27.32
C LEU A 470 -10.98 11.99 26.09
N ASP A 471 -10.15 12.28 25.09
CA ASP A 471 -10.55 12.89 23.81
C ASP A 471 -11.58 12.01 23.05
N SER A 472 -11.63 10.70 23.31
CA SER A 472 -12.55 9.73 22.69
C SER A 472 -13.59 9.13 23.63
N LEU A 473 -13.77 9.71 24.83
CA LEU A 473 -14.77 9.28 25.80
C LEU A 473 -16.17 9.71 25.36
N GLU A 474 -17.10 8.77 25.23
CA GLU A 474 -18.51 9.10 25.06
C GLU A 474 -19.14 9.30 26.45
N GLU A 475 -19.43 10.55 26.83
CA GLU A 475 -19.91 10.92 28.17
C GLU A 475 -21.37 10.57 28.45
N ALA A 476 -22.17 10.23 27.45
CA ALA A 476 -23.60 9.93 27.59
C ALA A 476 -24.08 8.91 26.54
N PRO A 477 -25.17 8.16 26.81
CA PRO A 477 -25.85 7.35 25.80
C PRO A 477 -26.36 8.17 24.62
N SER A 478 -26.49 7.52 23.46
CA SER A 478 -27.08 8.17 22.28
C SER A 478 -28.59 8.24 22.36
N ASP A 479 -29.11 9.46 22.27
CA ASP A 479 -30.53 9.72 22.07
C ASP A 479 -31.03 9.49 20.65
N THR A 480 -30.15 9.08 19.72
CA THR A 480 -30.52 8.59 18.40
C THR A 480 -30.39 7.07 18.30
N ILE A 481 -31.18 6.46 17.43
CA ILE A 481 -30.98 5.06 17.03
C ILE A 481 -29.84 4.94 16.00
N PRO A 482 -29.15 3.79 15.94
CA PRO A 482 -28.31 3.44 14.80
C PRO A 482 -29.05 3.57 13.47
N CYS A 483 -28.32 3.83 12.39
CA CYS A 483 -28.86 3.80 11.03
C CYS A 483 -29.48 2.44 10.70
N THR A 484 -30.37 2.36 9.71
CA THR A 484 -30.95 1.08 9.30
C THR A 484 -29.94 0.28 8.49
N LEU A 485 -29.55 -0.91 8.97
CA LEU A 485 -28.66 -1.83 8.23
C LEU A 485 -29.29 -2.16 6.87
N PRO A 486 -28.65 -1.82 5.73
CA PRO A 486 -29.16 -2.21 4.42
C PRO A 486 -29.21 -3.74 4.28
N PRO A 487 -30.16 -4.28 3.50
CA PRO A 487 -30.23 -5.71 3.23
C PRO A 487 -28.98 -6.18 2.47
N PRO A 488 -28.66 -7.49 2.51
CA PRO A 488 -27.61 -8.07 1.67
C PRO A 488 -27.81 -7.68 0.20
N TYR A 489 -26.71 -7.66 -0.56
CA TYR A 489 -26.82 -7.56 -2.01
C TYR A 489 -27.55 -8.78 -2.56
N ASP A 490 -28.43 -8.56 -3.54
CA ASP A 490 -28.80 -9.61 -4.48
C ASP A 490 -27.52 -10.12 -5.20
N PRO A 491 -27.38 -11.43 -5.47
CA PRO A 491 -26.15 -11.96 -6.10
C PRO A 491 -25.82 -11.36 -7.47
N GLN A 492 -26.83 -10.98 -8.28
CA GLN A 492 -26.60 -10.29 -9.55
C GLN A 492 -26.20 -8.84 -9.32
N ALA A 493 -26.80 -8.15 -8.36
CA ALA A 493 -26.43 -6.79 -7.96
C ALA A 493 -24.98 -6.72 -7.41
N LEU A 494 -24.58 -7.69 -6.57
CA LEU A 494 -23.20 -7.81 -6.09
C LEU A 494 -22.22 -8.04 -7.24
N LYS A 495 -22.55 -8.97 -8.14
CA LYS A 495 -21.74 -9.24 -9.34
C LYS A 495 -21.61 -7.98 -10.21
N ALA A 496 -22.71 -7.28 -10.47
CA ALA A 496 -22.70 -6.05 -11.27
C ALA A 496 -21.88 -4.92 -10.62
N PHE A 497 -21.91 -4.79 -9.29
CA PHE A 497 -21.06 -3.83 -8.55
C PHE A 497 -19.57 -4.17 -8.67
N LEU A 498 -19.21 -5.45 -8.51
CA LEU A 498 -17.82 -5.92 -8.63
C LEU A 498 -17.30 -5.85 -10.07
N ASP A 499 -18.08 -6.28 -11.05
CA ASP A 499 -17.81 -6.13 -12.49
C ASP A 499 -17.65 -4.64 -12.86
N GLY A 500 -18.51 -3.77 -12.31
CA GLY A 500 -18.43 -2.32 -12.49
C GLY A 500 -17.14 -1.71 -11.96
N LYS A 501 -16.68 -2.15 -10.77
CA LYS A 501 -15.35 -1.78 -10.22
C LYS A 501 -14.22 -2.29 -11.11
N PHE A 502 -14.27 -3.56 -11.52
CA PHE A 502 -13.26 -4.17 -12.41
C PHE A 502 -13.16 -3.44 -13.76
N MET A 503 -14.29 -3.16 -14.42
CA MET A 503 -14.34 -2.50 -15.72
C MET A 503 -13.85 -1.04 -15.65
N LYS A 504 -14.10 -0.33 -14.54
CA LYS A 504 -13.54 1.00 -14.29
C LYS A 504 -12.02 0.98 -14.11
N THR A 505 -11.46 -0.05 -13.46
CA THR A 505 -10.01 -0.26 -13.44
C THR A 505 -9.47 -0.60 -14.84
N LYS A 506 -10.10 -1.52 -15.57
CA LYS A 506 -9.72 -1.89 -16.95
C LYS A 506 -9.88 -0.76 -17.98
N GLN A 507 -10.65 0.29 -17.68
CA GLN A 507 -10.70 1.50 -18.49
C GLN A 507 -9.44 2.36 -18.30
N VAL A 508 -9.02 2.61 -17.06
CA VAL A 508 -7.76 3.35 -16.76
C VAL A 508 -6.55 2.60 -17.31
N GLU A 509 -6.52 1.27 -17.15
CA GLU A 509 -5.48 0.40 -17.72
C GLU A 509 -5.35 0.49 -19.25
N ARG A 510 -6.46 0.73 -19.98
CA ARG A 510 -6.42 0.93 -21.43
C ARG A 510 -5.88 2.31 -21.79
N TRP A 511 -6.33 3.37 -21.11
CA TRP A 511 -5.80 4.71 -21.32
C TRP A 511 -4.28 4.79 -21.03
N GLU A 512 -3.79 4.11 -19.99
CA GLU A 512 -2.36 4.00 -19.71
C GLU A 512 -1.61 3.32 -20.87
N ASN A 513 -2.14 2.21 -21.39
CA ASN A 513 -1.53 1.48 -22.51
C ASN A 513 -1.53 2.31 -23.81
N GLU A 514 -2.61 3.04 -24.09
CA GLU A 514 -2.73 3.95 -25.23
C GLU A 514 -1.76 5.14 -25.12
N TYR A 515 -1.60 5.70 -23.92
CA TYR A 515 -0.63 6.77 -23.63
C TYR A 515 0.80 6.30 -23.90
N TRP A 516 1.23 5.18 -23.31
CA TRP A 516 2.60 4.68 -23.50
C TRP A 516 2.84 4.17 -24.93
N GLY A 517 1.82 3.64 -25.60
CA GLY A 517 1.88 3.32 -27.04
C GLY A 517 2.15 4.55 -27.90
N LYS A 518 1.47 5.68 -27.62
CA LYS A 518 1.71 6.96 -28.31
C LYS A 518 3.10 7.54 -27.99
N GLN A 519 3.52 7.55 -26.73
CA GLN A 519 4.87 8.03 -26.36
C GLN A 519 5.98 7.24 -27.05
N ASN A 520 5.87 5.91 -27.09
CA ASN A 520 6.80 5.06 -27.83
C ASN A 520 6.78 5.37 -29.34
N SER A 521 5.61 5.66 -29.92
CA SER A 521 5.50 6.05 -31.34
C SER A 521 6.13 7.42 -31.63
N ILE A 522 6.02 8.38 -30.70
CA ILE A 522 6.62 9.72 -30.83
C ILE A 522 8.15 9.64 -30.69
N PHE A 523 8.64 8.84 -29.74
CA PHE A 523 10.07 8.55 -29.60
C PHE A 523 10.63 7.89 -30.89
N LEU A 524 9.87 6.97 -31.49
CA LEU A 524 10.23 6.34 -32.76
C LEU A 524 10.20 7.32 -33.95
N SER A 525 9.29 8.30 -34.01
CA SER A 525 9.31 9.32 -35.07
C SER A 525 10.46 10.33 -34.89
N LEU A 526 10.72 10.79 -33.67
CA LEU A 526 11.89 11.65 -33.37
C LEU A 526 13.22 10.93 -33.65
N SER A 527 13.28 9.61 -33.48
CA SER A 527 14.43 8.79 -33.90
C SER A 527 14.58 8.62 -35.42
N SER A 528 13.56 8.99 -36.20
CA SER A 528 13.54 8.80 -37.67
C SER A 528 14.05 10.00 -38.45
N GLU A 529 13.92 11.23 -37.91
CA GLU A 529 14.49 12.44 -38.53
C GLU A 529 16.03 12.39 -38.60
N ASN A 530 16.67 11.63 -37.71
CA ASN A 530 18.12 11.37 -37.73
C ASN A 530 18.52 10.11 -38.54
N ARG A 531 17.69 9.61 -39.48
CA ARG A 531 17.94 8.30 -40.13
C ARG A 531 17.85 8.24 -41.65
N GLU A 532 17.90 9.37 -42.36
CA GLU A 532 17.77 9.41 -43.83
C GLU A 532 19.06 9.02 -44.61
N GLN A 533 20.12 8.53 -43.94
CA GLN A 533 21.41 8.19 -44.60
C GLN A 533 21.71 6.68 -44.72
N TYR A 534 20.88 5.78 -44.18
CA TYR A 534 21.18 4.33 -44.13
C TYR A 534 20.05 3.38 -44.55
N LEU A 535 19.35 3.68 -45.67
CA LEU A 535 18.50 2.70 -46.37
C LEU A 535 18.62 2.81 -47.91
N LYS A 536 19.77 2.39 -48.46
CA LYS A 536 19.95 2.12 -49.90
C LYS A 536 20.74 0.81 -50.14
N THR A 537 20.13 -0.30 -49.76
CA THR A 537 20.53 -1.66 -50.18
C THR A 537 19.28 -2.44 -50.61
N PRO A 538 19.32 -3.19 -51.73
CA PRO A 538 18.23 -4.09 -52.10
C PRO A 538 18.14 -5.27 -51.12
N LYS A 539 16.93 -5.58 -50.63
CA LYS A 539 16.70 -6.81 -49.84
C LYS A 539 16.57 -7.99 -50.81
N ASN A 540 17.46 -8.98 -50.72
CA ASN A 540 17.48 -10.12 -51.65
C ASN A 540 16.31 -11.11 -51.47
N TYR A 541 15.72 -11.19 -50.27
CA TYR A 541 14.52 -12.00 -49.99
C TYR A 541 13.43 -11.16 -49.30
N PRO A 542 12.54 -10.49 -50.06
CA PRO A 542 11.41 -9.76 -49.48
C PRO A 542 10.28 -10.69 -49.02
N LEU A 543 9.62 -10.37 -47.90
CA LEU A 543 8.47 -11.13 -47.37
C LEU A 543 7.33 -11.21 -48.40
N ASN A 544 6.86 -12.41 -48.70
CA ASN A 544 5.79 -12.61 -49.68
C ASN A 544 4.41 -12.71 -49.03
N CYS A 545 4.01 -11.64 -48.34
CA CYS A 545 2.70 -11.55 -47.70
C CYS A 545 1.52 -11.70 -48.66
N THR A 546 1.70 -11.38 -49.94
CA THR A 546 0.67 -11.55 -50.98
C THR A 546 0.43 -13.02 -51.32
N ALA A 547 1.47 -13.85 -51.33
CA ALA A 547 1.33 -15.31 -51.46
C ALA A 547 0.79 -15.92 -50.15
N TRP A 548 1.40 -15.61 -49.00
CA TRP A 548 0.99 -16.12 -47.70
C TRP A 548 -0.51 -15.89 -47.43
N ASN A 549 -1.02 -14.67 -47.66
CA ASN A 549 -2.43 -14.35 -47.43
C ASN A 549 -3.39 -15.16 -48.32
N ARG A 550 -2.94 -15.70 -49.46
CA ARG A 550 -3.73 -16.54 -50.37
C ARG A 550 -3.68 -18.03 -50.01
N THR A 551 -2.52 -18.55 -49.62
CA THR A 551 -2.31 -19.99 -49.43
C THR A 551 -2.29 -20.42 -47.96
N GLN A 552 -1.96 -19.53 -47.04
CA GLN A 552 -1.64 -19.82 -45.63
C GLN A 552 -0.56 -20.92 -45.48
N THR A 553 0.38 -20.97 -46.44
CA THR A 553 1.54 -21.88 -46.47
C THR A 553 2.83 -21.10 -46.66
N CYS A 554 3.93 -21.61 -46.11
CA CYS A 554 5.21 -20.92 -46.17
C CYS A 554 5.79 -20.90 -47.59
N PRO A 555 6.45 -19.81 -48.02
CA PRO A 555 7.05 -19.75 -49.35
C PRO A 555 8.12 -20.82 -49.58
N THR A 556 7.95 -21.64 -50.62
CA THR A 556 8.91 -22.70 -51.04
C THR A 556 10.24 -22.16 -51.58
N ASN A 557 10.39 -20.83 -51.66
CA ASN A 557 11.52 -20.17 -52.29
C ASN A 557 12.68 -19.87 -51.32
N TYR A 558 12.53 -20.23 -50.04
CA TYR A 558 13.64 -20.21 -49.09
C TYR A 558 14.63 -21.35 -49.39
N PRO A 559 15.95 -21.10 -49.43
CA PRO A 559 16.94 -22.15 -49.72
C PRO A 559 17.02 -23.17 -48.58
N ILE A 560 16.41 -24.34 -48.81
CA ILE A 560 16.27 -25.43 -47.82
C ILE A 560 17.63 -25.96 -47.35
N VAL A 561 18.66 -25.91 -48.20
CA VAL A 561 20.05 -26.26 -47.86
C VAL A 561 20.99 -25.22 -48.48
N HIS A 562 21.41 -24.23 -47.70
CA HIS A 562 22.55 -23.37 -48.07
C HIS A 562 23.87 -24.04 -47.65
N LYS A 563 24.85 -24.10 -48.54
CA LYS A 563 26.23 -24.46 -48.20
C LYS A 563 27.05 -23.16 -48.11
N PRO A 564 27.63 -22.81 -46.95
CA PRO A 564 28.47 -21.62 -46.81
C PRO A 564 29.55 -21.58 -47.89
N THR A 565 29.54 -20.54 -48.73
CA THR A 565 30.52 -20.39 -49.80
C THR A 565 31.87 -19.90 -49.29
N ASN A 566 31.91 -19.34 -48.07
CA ASN A 566 33.06 -18.61 -47.56
C ASN A 566 33.54 -19.14 -46.19
N LEU A 567 34.54 -20.03 -46.22
CA LEU A 567 35.19 -20.62 -45.04
C LEU A 567 36.15 -19.65 -44.32
N SER A 568 36.05 -18.33 -44.55
CA SER A 568 36.99 -17.32 -44.07
C SER A 568 36.86 -16.97 -42.58
N ARG A 569 35.79 -17.39 -41.90
CA ARG A 569 35.71 -17.34 -40.43
C ARG A 569 36.66 -18.41 -39.87
N PRO A 570 37.76 -18.07 -39.16
CA PRO A 570 38.77 -19.06 -38.80
C PRO A 570 38.16 -20.19 -37.97
N SER A 571 38.51 -21.45 -38.27
CA SER A 571 38.00 -22.64 -37.55
C SER A 571 38.30 -22.63 -36.04
N ASN A 572 39.25 -21.80 -35.61
CA ASN A 572 39.61 -21.57 -34.22
C ASN A 572 38.89 -20.35 -33.57
N GLN A 573 37.94 -19.69 -34.26
CA GLN A 573 37.16 -18.60 -33.67
C GLN A 573 36.06 -19.17 -32.75
N THR A 574 36.43 -19.39 -31.50
CA THR A 574 35.51 -19.71 -30.41
C THR A 574 34.46 -18.60 -30.25
N CYS A 575 33.22 -18.96 -29.94
CA CYS A 575 32.18 -17.99 -29.57
C CYS A 575 32.60 -17.20 -28.30
N PRO A 576 32.09 -15.97 -28.11
CA PRO A 576 32.33 -15.19 -26.90
C PRO A 576 32.05 -15.99 -25.63
N ASP A 577 33.13 -16.34 -24.91
CA ASP A 577 33.03 -16.88 -23.56
C ASP A 577 32.72 -15.71 -22.62
N TYR A 578 31.41 -15.42 -22.50
CA TYR A 578 30.85 -14.36 -21.65
C TYR A 578 31.24 -14.51 -20.16
N PHE A 579 31.85 -15.63 -19.75
CA PHE A 579 32.46 -15.86 -18.45
C PHE A 579 33.92 -15.40 -18.43
N ARG A 580 34.77 -15.91 -19.32
CA ARG A 580 36.23 -15.62 -19.37
C ARG A 580 36.56 -14.20 -19.83
N LEU A 581 35.71 -13.55 -20.63
CA LEU A 581 35.89 -12.15 -21.05
C LEU A 581 36.06 -11.18 -19.87
N VAL A 582 35.47 -11.52 -18.70
CA VAL A 582 35.59 -10.74 -17.46
C VAL A 582 37.03 -10.72 -16.93
N GLU A 583 37.80 -11.82 -17.05
CA GLU A 583 39.17 -11.91 -16.54
C GLU A 583 40.16 -11.09 -17.39
N GLY A 584 39.97 -11.08 -18.72
CA GLY A 584 40.77 -10.27 -19.63
C GLY A 584 40.67 -8.77 -19.31
N ASN A 585 39.45 -8.28 -19.10
CA ASN A 585 39.22 -6.88 -18.73
C ASN A 585 39.70 -6.54 -17.31
N GLN A 586 39.71 -7.49 -16.36
CA GLN A 586 40.30 -7.25 -15.03
C GLN A 586 41.79 -6.88 -15.11
N ARG A 587 42.57 -7.46 -16.04
CA ARG A 587 44.00 -7.11 -16.20
C ARG A 587 44.18 -5.65 -16.68
N ARG A 588 43.36 -5.18 -17.62
CA ARG A 588 43.31 -3.76 -18.04
C ARG A 588 42.96 -2.84 -16.86
N VAL A 589 41.93 -3.19 -16.08
CA VAL A 589 41.50 -2.39 -14.91
C VAL A 589 42.58 -2.34 -13.81
N GLN A 590 43.37 -3.40 -13.61
CA GLN A 590 44.45 -3.40 -12.62
C GLN A 590 45.58 -2.40 -12.96
N ALA A 591 45.92 -2.21 -14.23
CA ALA A 591 46.96 -1.25 -14.64
C ALA A 591 46.60 0.22 -14.27
N ILE A 592 45.30 0.54 -14.20
CA ILE A 592 44.77 1.89 -13.91
C ILE A 592 44.83 2.22 -12.40
N LYS A 593 45.07 1.24 -11.51
CA LYS A 593 45.10 1.44 -10.05
C LYS A 593 46.19 2.39 -9.53
N SER A 594 47.16 2.78 -10.36
CA SER A 594 48.34 3.55 -9.97
C SER A 594 48.10 5.04 -9.68
N ARG A 595 46.89 5.59 -9.92
CA ARG A 595 46.58 7.01 -9.66
C ARG A 595 45.30 7.20 -8.84
N ARG A 596 45.40 7.96 -7.74
CA ARG A 596 44.33 8.21 -6.75
C ARG A 596 43.24 9.17 -7.28
N SER A 597 42.31 8.68 -8.09
CA SER A 597 41.01 9.34 -8.29
C SER A 597 39.94 8.30 -8.67
N MET A 598 38.68 8.53 -8.27
CA MET A 598 37.57 7.60 -8.54
C MET A 598 37.00 7.76 -9.96
N HIS A 599 37.11 8.96 -10.54
CA HIS A 599 36.56 9.28 -11.87
C HIS A 599 37.04 8.36 -13.01
N PRO A 600 38.35 8.05 -13.14
CA PRO A 600 38.85 7.15 -14.18
C PRO A 600 38.38 5.70 -14.00
N GLN A 601 38.12 5.24 -12.77
CA GLN A 601 37.64 3.88 -12.52
C GLN A 601 36.19 3.71 -12.98
N ALA A 602 35.31 4.66 -12.66
CA ALA A 602 33.94 4.68 -13.18
C ALA A 602 33.91 4.78 -14.71
N LYS A 603 34.78 5.62 -15.31
CA LYS A 603 34.93 5.72 -16.77
C LYS A 603 35.36 4.40 -17.40
N ALA A 604 36.42 3.76 -16.88
CA ALA A 604 36.91 2.48 -17.38
C ALA A 604 35.89 1.33 -17.23
N MET A 605 35.06 1.35 -16.18
CA MET A 605 33.93 0.42 -16.03
C MET A 605 32.88 0.65 -17.12
N GLY A 606 32.48 1.90 -17.38
CA GLY A 606 31.55 2.23 -18.45
C GLY A 606 32.08 1.85 -19.84
N GLU A 607 33.36 2.16 -20.12
CA GLU A 607 34.04 1.77 -21.36
C GLU A 607 34.08 0.25 -21.56
N ALA A 608 34.38 -0.52 -20.50
CA ALA A 608 34.38 -1.99 -20.56
C ALA A 608 32.98 -2.57 -20.77
N SER A 609 31.94 -2.00 -20.13
CA SER A 609 30.55 -2.41 -20.34
C SER A 609 30.06 -2.09 -21.77
N SER A 610 30.38 -0.92 -22.31
CA SER A 610 30.06 -0.57 -23.69
C SER A 610 30.80 -1.46 -24.69
N HIS A 611 32.10 -1.71 -24.49
CA HIS A 611 32.89 -2.62 -25.32
C HIS A 611 32.30 -4.04 -25.34
N TYR A 612 31.84 -4.56 -24.21
CA TYR A 612 31.18 -5.87 -24.15
C TYR A 612 29.89 -5.91 -24.98
N VAL A 613 29.06 -4.87 -24.91
CA VAL A 613 27.83 -4.79 -25.72
C VAL A 613 28.13 -4.63 -27.20
N HIS A 614 29.13 -3.82 -27.57
CA HIS A 614 29.47 -3.55 -28.96
C HIS A 614 30.24 -4.69 -29.65
N GLU A 615 31.17 -5.36 -28.94
CA GLU A 615 32.06 -6.35 -29.54
C GLU A 615 31.61 -7.80 -29.30
N ASP A 616 31.14 -8.13 -28.10
CA ASP A 616 30.85 -9.50 -27.67
C ASP A 616 29.35 -9.85 -27.83
N LEU A 617 28.43 -8.89 -27.68
CA LEU A 617 26.98 -9.10 -27.78
C LEU A 617 26.40 -8.80 -29.19
N LYS A 618 27.17 -9.08 -30.25
CA LYS A 618 26.73 -8.92 -31.65
C LYS A 618 25.64 -9.93 -32.02
N MET A 619 24.71 -9.53 -32.88
CA MET A 619 23.59 -10.40 -33.33
C MET A 619 24.07 -11.73 -33.92
N ASP A 620 25.20 -11.74 -34.63
CA ASP A 620 25.81 -12.96 -35.18
C ASP A 620 26.08 -14.00 -34.07
N TYR A 621 26.63 -13.56 -32.94
CA TYR A 621 26.88 -14.44 -31.79
C TYR A 621 25.61 -14.80 -31.02
N VAL A 622 24.55 -14.00 -31.10
CA VAL A 622 23.21 -14.35 -30.58
C VAL A 622 22.59 -15.48 -31.42
N TYR A 623 22.69 -15.39 -32.75
CA TYR A 623 22.23 -16.46 -33.65
C TYR A 623 23.09 -17.73 -33.53
N ASP A 624 24.43 -17.60 -33.44
CA ASP A 624 25.32 -18.73 -33.19
C ASP A 624 24.99 -19.42 -31.85
N TYR A 625 24.70 -18.65 -30.79
CA TYR A 625 24.25 -19.20 -29.50
C TYR A 625 22.92 -19.95 -29.61
N MET A 626 21.93 -19.38 -30.31
CA MET A 626 20.65 -20.06 -30.56
C MET A 626 20.82 -21.35 -31.36
N PHE A 627 21.68 -21.34 -32.38
CA PHE A 627 22.03 -22.50 -33.19
C PHE A 627 22.64 -23.61 -32.33
N HIS A 628 23.65 -23.31 -31.51
CA HIS A 628 24.27 -24.30 -30.63
C HIS A 628 23.29 -24.83 -29.59
N LEU A 629 22.50 -23.96 -28.94
CA LEU A 629 21.52 -24.36 -27.93
C LEU A 629 20.50 -25.37 -28.48
N LEU A 630 19.97 -25.13 -29.68
CA LEU A 630 19.02 -26.03 -30.32
C LEU A 630 19.67 -27.36 -30.75
N ASN A 631 20.90 -27.32 -31.26
CA ASN A 631 21.63 -28.54 -31.66
C ASN A 631 22.04 -29.41 -30.46
N GLU A 632 22.57 -28.83 -29.38
CA GLU A 632 22.88 -29.59 -28.17
C GLU A 632 21.61 -30.13 -27.50
N TYR A 633 20.52 -29.37 -27.47
CA TYR A 633 19.23 -29.85 -26.97
C TYR A 633 18.68 -31.03 -27.80
N ALA A 634 18.82 -30.98 -29.13
CA ALA A 634 18.39 -32.07 -30.02
C ALA A 634 19.12 -33.40 -29.72
N LYS A 635 20.41 -33.36 -29.34
CA LYS A 635 21.17 -34.56 -28.94
C LYS A 635 20.65 -35.22 -27.65
N LEU A 636 19.91 -34.49 -26.81
CA LEU A 636 19.31 -35.01 -25.57
C LEU A 636 17.97 -35.72 -25.81
N LEU A 637 17.37 -35.60 -27.00
CA LEU A 637 16.07 -36.20 -27.32
C LEU A 637 16.19 -37.70 -27.54
N LYS A 638 15.75 -38.50 -26.55
CA LYS A 638 15.74 -39.97 -26.58
C LYS A 638 14.60 -40.57 -27.43
N PHE A 639 13.97 -39.78 -28.30
CA PHE A 639 12.86 -40.18 -29.15
C PHE A 639 12.94 -39.48 -30.51
N LYS A 640 12.41 -40.10 -31.56
CA LYS A 640 12.31 -39.48 -32.88
C LYS A 640 11.14 -38.50 -32.87
N SER A 641 11.40 -37.22 -33.13
CA SER A 641 10.37 -36.19 -33.27
C SER A 641 9.35 -36.56 -34.35
N THR A 642 8.07 -36.43 -34.03
CA THR A 642 6.94 -36.60 -34.96
C THR A 642 6.17 -35.28 -35.08
N LEU A 643 5.52 -35.06 -36.22
CA LEU A 643 4.71 -33.85 -36.46
C LEU A 643 3.29 -34.04 -35.89
N PRO A 644 2.85 -33.24 -34.90
CA PRO A 644 1.48 -33.32 -34.39
C PRO A 644 0.45 -32.87 -35.43
N PRO A 645 -0.77 -33.45 -35.49
CA PRO A 645 -1.82 -33.08 -36.47
C PRO A 645 -2.36 -31.63 -36.40
N LYS A 646 -1.82 -30.79 -35.53
CA LYS A 646 -2.15 -29.35 -35.38
C LYS A 646 -0.92 -28.44 -35.42
N ALA A 647 0.26 -28.97 -35.74
CA ALA A 647 1.45 -28.16 -35.93
C ALA A 647 1.37 -27.41 -37.27
N VAL A 648 1.78 -26.15 -37.25
CA VAL A 648 1.88 -25.27 -38.43
C VAL A 648 3.36 -25.02 -38.69
N GLU A 649 3.74 -24.95 -39.96
CA GLU A 649 5.10 -24.60 -40.37
C GLU A 649 5.45 -23.16 -39.94
N LEU A 650 6.68 -22.94 -39.48
CA LEU A 650 7.13 -21.64 -38.96
C LEU A 650 8.03 -20.95 -39.99
N CYS A 651 7.51 -19.89 -40.61
CA CYS A 651 8.27 -18.96 -41.46
C CYS A 651 8.00 -17.49 -41.06
N PRO A 652 8.83 -16.54 -41.50
CA PRO A 652 8.68 -15.12 -41.18
C PRO A 652 7.30 -14.54 -41.54
N GLU A 653 6.70 -14.99 -42.64
CA GLU A 653 5.37 -14.58 -43.09
C GLU A 653 4.27 -14.77 -42.02
N VAL A 654 4.27 -15.92 -41.33
CA VAL A 654 3.27 -16.26 -40.28
C VAL A 654 3.16 -15.14 -39.24
N MET A 655 4.32 -14.57 -38.88
CA MET A 655 4.44 -13.55 -37.83
C MET A 655 4.29 -12.14 -38.42
N ALA A 656 5.05 -11.83 -39.46
CA ALA A 656 5.23 -10.46 -39.96
C ALA A 656 4.12 -10.01 -40.92
N CYS A 657 3.42 -10.92 -41.61
CA CYS A 657 2.36 -10.54 -42.53
C CYS A 657 1.07 -10.15 -41.81
N ALA A 658 0.73 -10.85 -40.72
CA ALA A 658 -0.37 -10.49 -39.82
C ALA A 658 -0.04 -9.30 -38.89
N ALA A 659 1.24 -9.01 -38.64
CA ALA A 659 1.66 -7.86 -37.83
C ALA A 659 1.34 -6.50 -38.49
N ALA A 660 1.08 -5.50 -37.64
CA ALA A 660 0.80 -4.12 -38.03
C ALA A 660 1.59 -3.10 -37.16
N GLY A 661 1.74 -1.88 -37.67
CA GLY A 661 2.41 -0.78 -36.96
C GLY A 661 3.84 -1.10 -36.54
N VAL A 662 4.21 -0.68 -35.32
CA VAL A 662 5.56 -0.85 -34.74
C VAL A 662 6.01 -2.32 -34.72
N TRP A 663 5.10 -3.26 -34.47
CA TRP A 663 5.44 -4.70 -34.48
C TRP A 663 5.89 -5.17 -35.87
N LYS A 664 5.20 -4.73 -36.93
CA LYS A 664 5.61 -5.03 -38.31
C LYS A 664 6.95 -4.38 -38.65
N LYS A 665 7.16 -3.12 -38.21
CA LYS A 665 8.43 -2.40 -38.39
C LYS A 665 9.58 -3.20 -37.76
N TYR A 666 9.49 -3.56 -36.49
CA TYR A 666 10.54 -4.32 -35.80
C TYR A 666 10.80 -5.69 -36.45
N MET A 667 9.75 -6.42 -36.85
CA MET A 667 9.91 -7.71 -37.57
C MET A 667 10.57 -7.55 -38.95
N LEU A 668 10.41 -6.41 -39.62
CA LEU A 668 11.07 -6.07 -40.89
C LEU A 668 12.51 -5.55 -40.72
N GLU A 669 12.80 -4.93 -39.57
CA GLU A 669 14.15 -4.46 -39.18
C GLU A 669 15.02 -5.60 -38.61
N SER A 670 14.41 -6.62 -37.99
CA SER A 670 15.08 -7.84 -37.51
C SER A 670 15.02 -9.01 -38.50
N LEU A 671 14.58 -8.78 -39.74
CA LEU A 671 14.45 -9.83 -40.74
C LEU A 671 15.85 -10.22 -41.27
N VAL A 672 16.21 -11.49 -41.12
CA VAL A 672 17.43 -12.05 -41.73
C VAL A 672 17.21 -12.16 -43.23
N GLU A 673 17.90 -11.33 -44.02
CA GLU A 673 17.60 -11.12 -45.44
C GLU A 673 18.21 -12.17 -46.39
N ALA A 674 19.11 -13.01 -45.90
CA ALA A 674 19.72 -14.13 -46.62
C ALA A 674 20.30 -15.15 -45.60
N PRO A 675 20.52 -16.43 -45.98
CA PRO A 675 21.27 -17.37 -45.15
C PRO A 675 22.70 -16.88 -44.85
N SER A 676 23.30 -17.35 -43.76
CA SER A 676 24.72 -17.07 -43.49
C SER A 676 25.62 -17.82 -44.47
N ASP A 677 26.47 -17.07 -45.19
CA ASP A 677 27.60 -17.62 -45.95
C ASP A 677 28.82 -17.97 -45.10
N THR A 678 28.73 -17.82 -43.78
CA THR A 678 29.78 -18.18 -42.81
C THR A 678 29.30 -19.27 -41.85
N ILE A 679 30.24 -20.10 -41.38
CA ILE A 679 29.96 -21.10 -40.34
C ILE A 679 29.77 -20.44 -38.96
N PRO A 680 28.94 -21.02 -38.07
CA PRO A 680 28.86 -20.59 -36.68
C PRO A 680 30.22 -20.66 -35.96
N CYS A 681 30.44 -19.80 -34.97
CA CYS A 681 31.62 -19.86 -34.12
C CYS A 681 31.70 -21.18 -33.33
N THR A 682 32.89 -21.59 -32.89
CA THR A 682 33.06 -22.85 -32.15
C THR A 682 32.54 -22.69 -30.71
N LEU A 683 31.60 -23.53 -30.27
CA LEU A 683 31.07 -23.49 -28.90
C LEU A 683 32.20 -23.75 -27.88
N PRO A 684 32.35 -22.96 -26.80
CA PRO A 684 33.31 -23.25 -25.74
C PRO A 684 33.05 -24.61 -25.09
N PRO A 685 34.09 -25.33 -24.63
CA PRO A 685 33.88 -26.51 -23.79
C PRO A 685 33.15 -26.13 -22.49
N PRO A 686 32.34 -27.03 -21.91
CA PRO A 686 31.66 -26.76 -20.65
C PRO A 686 32.66 -26.41 -19.54
N TYR A 687 32.30 -25.48 -18.66
CA TYR A 687 33.17 -25.05 -17.57
C TYR A 687 33.50 -26.22 -16.64
N ASP A 688 34.79 -26.37 -16.31
CA ASP A 688 35.20 -27.20 -15.19
C ASP A 688 34.47 -26.75 -13.89
N PRO A 689 33.89 -27.66 -13.09
CA PRO A 689 33.13 -27.28 -11.90
C PRO A 689 33.92 -26.48 -10.86
N GLN A 690 35.24 -26.66 -10.75
CA GLN A 690 36.08 -25.90 -9.80
C GLN A 690 36.34 -24.49 -10.32
N ALA A 691 36.67 -24.34 -11.61
CA ALA A 691 36.83 -23.04 -12.27
C ALA A 691 35.52 -22.24 -12.28
N LEU A 692 34.38 -22.89 -12.57
CA LEU A 692 33.04 -22.32 -12.48
C LEU A 692 32.74 -21.80 -11.08
N LYS A 693 33.01 -22.61 -10.05
CA LYS A 693 32.84 -22.20 -8.65
C LYS A 693 33.76 -21.03 -8.29
N ALA A 694 35.04 -21.09 -8.62
CA ALA A 694 36.01 -20.04 -8.30
C ALA A 694 35.63 -18.68 -8.91
N PHE A 695 35.09 -18.67 -10.14
CA PHE A 695 34.54 -17.47 -10.75
C PHE A 695 33.31 -16.94 -10.00
N LEU A 696 32.37 -17.81 -9.62
CA LEU A 696 31.15 -17.41 -8.91
C LEU A 696 31.46 -16.88 -7.49
N ASP A 697 32.36 -17.55 -6.76
CA ASP A 697 32.88 -17.09 -5.47
C ASP A 697 33.64 -15.74 -5.63
N GLY A 698 34.41 -15.58 -6.70
CA GLY A 698 35.07 -14.33 -7.06
C GLY A 698 34.08 -13.19 -7.36
N LYS A 699 33.02 -13.46 -8.13
CA LYS A 699 31.94 -12.51 -8.41
C LYS A 699 31.20 -12.10 -7.13
N PHE A 700 30.85 -13.06 -6.27
CA PHE A 700 30.25 -12.79 -4.96
C PHE A 700 31.16 -11.95 -4.07
N THR A 701 32.46 -12.26 -4.04
CA THR A 701 33.47 -11.48 -3.31
C THR A 701 33.58 -10.05 -3.83
N LYS A 702 33.45 -9.83 -5.15
CA LYS A 702 33.43 -8.49 -5.75
C LYS A 702 32.15 -7.71 -5.41
N THR A 703 30.99 -8.37 -5.40
CA THR A 703 29.75 -7.75 -4.90
C THR A 703 29.88 -7.35 -3.44
N LYS A 704 30.39 -8.23 -2.57
CA LYS A 704 30.67 -7.93 -1.15
C LYS A 704 31.68 -6.80 -0.96
N GLN A 705 32.67 -6.66 -1.85
CA GLN A 705 33.61 -5.54 -1.82
C GLN A 705 32.93 -4.19 -2.12
N VAL A 706 31.96 -4.15 -3.05
CA VAL A 706 31.19 -2.94 -3.35
C VAL A 706 30.23 -2.60 -2.21
N GLU A 707 29.49 -3.58 -1.67
CA GLU A 707 28.66 -3.39 -0.47
C GLU A 707 29.51 -2.84 0.71
N GLY A 708 30.75 -3.31 0.86
CA GLY A 708 31.69 -2.80 1.87
C GLY A 708 32.03 -1.32 1.68
N TRP A 709 32.29 -0.87 0.44
CA TRP A 709 32.53 0.54 0.12
C TRP A 709 31.30 1.42 0.31
N GLU A 710 30.10 0.91 0.01
CA GLU A 710 28.84 1.61 0.28
C GLU A 710 28.65 1.84 1.78
N ASN A 711 28.82 0.79 2.60
CA ASN A 711 28.73 0.90 4.06
C ASN A 711 29.79 1.87 4.61
N GLU A 712 31.05 1.75 4.20
CA GLU A 712 32.15 2.63 4.63
C GLU A 712 31.90 4.11 4.24
N TYR A 713 31.24 4.36 3.11
CA TYR A 713 30.81 5.70 2.72
C TYR A 713 29.72 6.24 3.65
N TRP A 714 28.67 5.46 3.93
CA TRP A 714 27.57 5.88 4.81
C TRP A 714 28.04 6.10 6.26
N ASP A 715 28.88 5.21 6.80
CA ASP A 715 29.49 5.38 8.12
C ASP A 715 30.31 6.67 8.21
N LYS A 716 31.02 7.06 7.15
CA LYS A 716 31.77 8.33 7.09
C LYS A 716 30.88 9.58 6.94
N GLN A 717 29.64 9.45 6.49
CA GLN A 717 28.65 10.54 6.59
C GLN A 717 28.06 10.61 8.01
N ASN A 718 27.79 9.47 8.64
CA ASN A 718 27.25 9.36 10.00
C ASN A 718 28.20 9.91 11.08
N VAL A 719 29.51 10.02 10.81
CA VAL A 719 30.53 10.62 11.70
C VAL A 719 30.75 12.12 11.44
N LYS A 720 29.97 12.73 10.53
CA LYS A 720 30.02 14.17 10.20
C LYS A 720 28.70 14.92 10.50
N GLN A 721 27.80 14.31 11.26
CA GLN A 721 26.59 14.91 11.83
C GLN A 721 26.59 14.75 13.36
#